data_AF-A0AAU5RSJ0-F1
#
_entry.id   AF-A0AAU5RSJ0-F1
#
_cell.length_a   1.000
_cell.length_b   1.000
_cell.length_c   1.000
_cell.angle_alpha   90.00
_cell.angle_beta   90.00
_cell.angle_gamma   90.00
#
_symmetry.space_group_name_H-M   'P 1'
#
loop_
_entity.id
_entity.type
_entity.pdbx_description
1 polymer ?
#
loop_
_entity_poly.entity_id
_entity_poly.type
_entity_poly.pdbx_seq_one_letter_code
_entity_poly.pdbx_strand_id
1 'polypeptide(L)'
;MARLAELQDLFTTGAINTGLWNNVTAGTASLDTTNCLVTLAQPTTSGATNVFGTTSVWDGTGSQLYARIGTVPNGNGGTSTALRLLVDANNHITLRLRAGVFELVRTVSGTATVTTLPAYDPHAHRWWRLREQAGSWFADGSADGLNWAQLGSITYSWSPTVLQVQFLTSASTGEVAGLVATIAAVNVRGGRYNPNWPQMEHGFAARWNANAGTYPLDRFADVSERTRGQFGTGRGRQYETDQMQAGEMSGALANTDGLFDPLNTSSPFYGHVEPFQPYRMRAQWPRTRNLLTQIQASGGDVGGFALGQIPQGAGGVSTFSSTDTSGGSIVATATAWQGGRALQYAVPSGTPAATGTTTPGLICWTPQPAAKAGGTYTMQMRVRNLTPSTTLSVAPFLYSSKADTSGTPNVGSTAVLTGSATAAWTTLTVTATLNADAAYLVTGVRVAATTAAACTIQVDGWQLETGSTATPWTCPGTWYPFFGGWVERYPPDWSNDGTYGRTGITAVDTFALLSQADLDDPLTAEISNNGTGPRFLFKLDDAQGSTSAADATGTYPPAQTGISKYGAGSLVFGTEVTATDPVNGIFTGAAGPVMTLDNSNPGENVTTGGATFLRLSSSGIAGPANPALWTRAIAFRYTGPQPTYATCLWSSMDQQRAAGTPSGSHIYVYLWSDGKPVLHMLGPSGGTPVNVYFGSPTNCADGNWHLLVFGYNAATGTVLVSQDGASGLVSGVSSTVTPTGIIGDHVGAFVDITVGNGTTWNFKGDISFIAEWPTLLSSAQMGQLYSAWKAACSGESTDARYARILRYAGYSGPTNIQTGLTTSMGPASNIAGQDAVSALNAVVETEAGNHFVGKDGRVTFVSRSARYNAITPQIVFGERTDLGEWPYEDIRPDYDSTRLGNKVQVTQESTGQVFYAQDNASILDFFGRPLTRTINSTSALECQDGAGYFLSRYRRPALRMSAIKLHVSAIPAMWPALLTLELGARARVMRRPNGAPPIQAEVFVEKIDWELDDENEAWCTLQCSPADTTPYGMFAAWHTTLGSAAASGTSTLTVNASADNVNPLAAQLPVGQQLTLDPGSSSAETVTVLAVGVTSSGWTSAALTLAAPTTKSHASGAVVCEVLPAGVTDPTTWDAVAQFDSIAFAY
;
A
#
# COMPACT_ATOMS: atom_id res chain seq x y z
N MET A 1 -29.47 7.42 -55.23
CA MET A 1 -30.12 7.55 -53.91
C MET A 1 -29.01 7.52 -52.87
N ALA A 2 -29.13 8.29 -51.79
CA ALA A 2 -28.13 8.30 -50.74
C ALA A 2 -28.03 6.91 -50.10
N ARG A 3 -26.82 6.49 -49.72
CA ARG A 3 -26.61 5.18 -49.08
C ARG A 3 -27.21 5.21 -47.67
N LEU A 4 -27.74 4.09 -47.18
CA LEU A 4 -28.32 4.00 -45.84
C LEU A 4 -27.35 4.44 -44.74
N ALA A 5 -26.05 4.18 -44.91
CA ALA A 5 -25.00 4.61 -43.99
C ALA A 5 -24.77 6.15 -43.96
N GLU A 6 -25.30 6.90 -44.93
CA GLU A 6 -25.24 8.37 -44.99
C GLU A 6 -26.36 9.03 -44.18
N LEU A 7 -27.38 8.27 -43.73
CA LEU A 7 -28.39 8.77 -42.79
C LEU A 7 -27.76 8.98 -41.42
N GLN A 8 -27.36 10.21 -41.10
CA GLN A 8 -26.65 10.55 -39.87
C GLN A 8 -27.44 11.54 -39.01
N ASP A 9 -27.65 11.22 -37.73
CA ASP A 9 -28.25 12.17 -36.78
C ASP A 9 -27.82 11.90 -35.32
N LEU A 10 -27.27 12.93 -34.66
CA LEU A 10 -26.88 12.91 -33.26
C LEU A 10 -27.98 13.43 -32.33
N PHE A 11 -29.04 14.04 -32.86
CA PHE A 11 -30.09 14.72 -32.09
C PHE A 11 -29.56 15.81 -31.16
N THR A 12 -28.49 16.51 -31.55
CA THR A 12 -27.84 17.59 -30.77
C THR A 12 -28.36 18.98 -31.09
N THR A 13 -29.22 19.12 -32.10
CA THR A 13 -29.82 20.42 -32.46
C THR A 13 -31.02 20.73 -31.57
N GLY A 14 -31.40 22.00 -31.39
CA GLY A 14 -32.47 22.40 -30.46
C GLY A 14 -33.89 21.93 -30.81
N ALA A 15 -34.07 21.20 -31.91
CA ALA A 15 -35.34 20.60 -32.33
C ALA A 15 -35.09 19.39 -33.25
N ILE A 16 -36.08 18.50 -33.40
CA ILE A 16 -36.01 17.40 -34.36
C ILE A 16 -35.89 17.97 -35.79
N ASN A 17 -34.96 17.46 -36.59
CA ASN A 17 -34.84 17.82 -38.00
C ASN A 17 -36.02 17.25 -38.80
N THR A 18 -37.07 18.07 -38.95
CA THR A 18 -38.31 17.70 -39.65
C THR A 18 -38.15 17.50 -41.15
N GLY A 19 -37.03 17.95 -41.73
CA GLY A 19 -36.64 17.63 -43.11
C GLY A 19 -36.15 16.19 -43.28
N LEU A 20 -35.66 15.57 -42.19
CA LEU A 20 -35.12 14.22 -42.17
C LEU A 20 -36.06 13.21 -41.51
N TRP A 21 -36.68 13.58 -40.38
CA TRP A 21 -37.51 12.74 -39.53
C TRP A 21 -38.95 13.26 -39.41
N ASN A 22 -39.92 12.35 -39.29
CA ASN A 22 -41.32 12.69 -39.07
C ASN A 22 -41.99 11.72 -38.08
N ASN A 23 -43.03 12.21 -37.39
CA ASN A 23 -43.96 11.35 -36.66
C ASN A 23 -44.99 10.80 -37.65
N VAL A 24 -44.99 9.49 -37.84
CA VAL A 24 -45.78 8.81 -38.88
C VAL A 24 -47.15 8.33 -38.38
N THR A 25 -47.26 7.98 -37.09
CA THR A 25 -48.54 7.63 -36.42
C THR A 25 -48.71 8.41 -35.10
N ALA A 26 -49.86 8.24 -34.42
CA ALA A 26 -50.11 8.78 -33.09
C ALA A 26 -48.97 8.40 -32.11
N GLY A 27 -48.67 9.28 -31.15
CA GLY A 27 -47.51 9.16 -30.24
C GLY A 27 -46.40 10.14 -30.61
N THR A 28 -46.35 11.28 -29.93
CA THR A 28 -45.40 12.36 -30.24
C THR A 28 -43.98 11.95 -29.86
N ALA A 29 -43.10 11.71 -30.84
CA ALA A 29 -41.67 11.64 -30.56
C ALA A 29 -41.21 13.01 -30.05
N SER A 30 -40.49 13.03 -28.92
CA SER A 30 -40.00 14.27 -28.32
C SER A 30 -38.49 14.24 -28.15
N LEU A 31 -37.86 15.37 -28.46
CA LEU A 31 -36.42 15.53 -28.32
C LEU A 31 -36.08 15.84 -26.86
N ASP A 32 -35.24 15.00 -26.27
CA ASP A 32 -34.54 15.30 -25.03
C ASP A 32 -33.21 15.99 -25.38
N THR A 33 -33.19 17.31 -25.21
CA THR A 33 -32.04 18.17 -25.54
C THR A 33 -30.89 18.02 -24.53
N THR A 34 -31.16 17.53 -23.32
CA THR A 34 -30.14 17.29 -22.29
C THR A 34 -29.35 16.04 -22.62
N ASN A 35 -30.05 14.95 -22.95
CA ASN A 35 -29.43 13.64 -23.19
C ASN A 35 -29.14 13.36 -24.69
N CYS A 36 -29.39 14.35 -25.56
CA CYS A 36 -29.22 14.27 -27.02
C CYS A 36 -29.87 13.00 -27.62
N LEU A 37 -31.14 12.77 -27.29
CA LEU A 37 -31.89 11.58 -27.73
C LEU A 37 -33.34 11.90 -28.05
N VAL A 38 -33.99 11.03 -28.81
CA VAL A 38 -35.42 11.09 -29.07
C VAL A 38 -36.14 10.05 -28.22
N THR A 39 -37.18 10.49 -27.53
CA THR A 39 -38.10 9.64 -26.77
C THR A 39 -39.34 9.34 -27.62
N LEU A 40 -39.80 8.09 -27.58
CA LEU A 40 -41.04 7.66 -28.21
C LEU A 40 -41.86 6.89 -27.17
N ALA A 41 -43.04 7.42 -26.84
CA ALA A 41 -43.91 6.82 -25.85
C ALA A 41 -44.39 5.42 -26.28
N GLN A 42 -44.53 4.51 -25.33
CA GLN A 42 -45.17 3.22 -25.52
C GLN A 42 -46.71 3.42 -25.55
N PRO A 43 -47.43 2.87 -26.56
CA PRO A 43 -48.89 2.95 -26.58
C PRO A 43 -49.51 2.15 -25.42
N THR A 44 -50.61 2.65 -24.84
CA THR A 44 -51.34 1.96 -23.77
C THR A 44 -52.42 1.00 -24.29
N THR A 45 -52.85 1.17 -25.54
CA THR A 45 -53.95 0.40 -26.15
C THR A 45 -53.41 -0.77 -26.98
N SER A 46 -54.01 -1.95 -26.79
CA SER A 46 -53.67 -3.15 -27.58
C SER A 46 -53.84 -2.91 -29.08
N GLY A 47 -52.84 -3.31 -29.87
CA GLY A 47 -52.80 -3.15 -31.33
C GLY A 47 -52.28 -1.79 -31.80
N ALA A 48 -52.05 -0.82 -30.91
CA ALA A 48 -51.53 0.49 -31.29
C ALA A 48 -50.01 0.45 -31.57
N THR A 49 -49.55 1.30 -32.49
CA THR A 49 -48.13 1.44 -32.86
C THR A 49 -47.80 2.91 -33.12
N ASN A 50 -46.81 3.44 -32.40
CA ASN A 50 -46.26 4.78 -32.62
C ASN A 50 -45.01 4.65 -33.48
N VAL A 51 -44.82 5.57 -34.43
CA VAL A 51 -43.74 5.49 -35.42
C VAL A 51 -43.05 6.83 -35.59
N PHE A 52 -41.73 6.81 -35.40
CA PHE A 52 -40.81 7.90 -35.70
C PHE A 52 -39.89 7.46 -36.84
N GLY A 53 -39.90 8.12 -37.99
CA GLY A 53 -39.18 7.61 -39.17
C GLY A 53 -38.77 8.65 -40.20
N THR A 54 -38.00 8.24 -41.20
CA THR A 54 -37.47 9.15 -42.21
C THR A 54 -38.49 9.55 -43.26
N THR A 55 -38.43 10.81 -43.70
CA THR A 55 -39.21 11.32 -44.86
C THR A 55 -38.59 10.88 -46.19
N SER A 56 -37.27 10.76 -46.22
CA SER A 56 -36.49 10.35 -47.39
C SER A 56 -36.29 8.83 -47.44
N VAL A 57 -36.03 8.33 -48.65
CA VAL A 57 -35.71 6.92 -48.94
C VAL A 57 -34.21 6.74 -49.17
N TRP A 58 -33.70 5.58 -48.79
CA TRP A 58 -32.27 5.26 -48.74
C TRP A 58 -31.95 3.94 -49.45
N ASP A 59 -30.75 3.87 -50.03
CA ASP A 59 -30.24 2.66 -50.67
C ASP A 59 -29.48 1.78 -49.66
N GLY A 60 -30.04 0.61 -49.35
CA GLY A 60 -29.50 -0.37 -48.44
C GLY A 60 -28.44 -1.32 -49.02
N THR A 61 -28.22 -1.38 -50.35
CA THR A 61 -27.30 -2.38 -50.95
C THR A 61 -25.87 -2.23 -50.45
N GLY A 62 -25.33 -3.24 -49.78
CA GLY A 62 -24.00 -3.22 -49.16
C GLY A 62 -23.83 -2.15 -48.09
N SER A 63 -24.94 -1.72 -47.47
CA SER A 63 -24.98 -0.59 -46.53
C SER A 63 -25.52 -1.01 -45.16
N GLN A 64 -25.61 -0.05 -44.22
CA GLN A 64 -26.00 -0.33 -42.84
C GLN A 64 -26.74 0.82 -42.20
N LEU A 65 -27.55 0.48 -41.20
CA LEU A 65 -28.13 1.38 -40.22
C LEU A 65 -27.75 0.90 -38.83
N TYR A 66 -27.20 1.77 -38.00
CA TYR A 66 -27.06 1.53 -36.57
C TYR A 66 -27.57 2.69 -35.73
N ALA A 67 -28.00 2.42 -34.51
CA ALA A 67 -28.40 3.44 -33.54
C ALA A 67 -28.19 2.95 -32.11
N ARG A 68 -28.04 3.88 -31.17
CA ARG A 68 -28.09 3.60 -29.73
C ARG A 68 -29.55 3.52 -29.32
N ILE A 69 -29.98 2.36 -28.85
CA ILE A 69 -31.34 2.13 -28.35
C ILE A 69 -31.27 2.12 -26.83
N GLY A 70 -32.04 2.97 -26.15
CA GLY A 70 -32.11 2.92 -24.70
C GLY A 70 -32.71 1.63 -24.19
N THR A 71 -32.63 1.41 -22.88
CA THR A 71 -33.23 0.23 -22.25
C THR A 71 -34.69 0.11 -22.66
N VAL A 72 -35.02 -1.00 -23.32
CA VAL A 72 -36.40 -1.23 -23.77
C VAL A 72 -37.29 -1.36 -22.53
N PRO A 73 -38.37 -0.57 -22.42
CA PRO A 73 -39.23 -0.58 -21.25
C PRO A 73 -39.88 -1.96 -21.06
N ASN A 74 -39.80 -2.46 -19.82
CA ASN A 74 -40.48 -3.69 -19.42
C ASN A 74 -41.90 -3.34 -18.96
N GLY A 75 -42.90 -3.71 -19.75
CA GLY A 75 -44.32 -3.54 -19.39
C GLY A 75 -44.98 -4.86 -19.00
N ASN A 76 -46.29 -4.99 -19.24
CA ASN A 76 -47.08 -6.17 -18.86
C ASN A 76 -46.95 -7.37 -19.83
N GLY A 77 -45.81 -7.49 -20.52
CA GLY A 77 -45.56 -8.56 -21.49
C GLY A 77 -46.12 -8.32 -22.89
N GLY A 78 -46.66 -7.13 -23.19
CA GLY A 78 -47.10 -6.72 -24.53
C GLY A 78 -46.23 -5.65 -25.18
N THR A 79 -45.17 -5.17 -24.50
CA THR A 79 -44.30 -4.11 -25.01
C THR A 79 -43.42 -4.57 -26.16
N SER A 80 -43.24 -3.69 -27.14
CA SER A 80 -42.30 -3.89 -28.23
C SER A 80 -41.62 -2.60 -28.63
N THR A 81 -40.29 -2.65 -28.79
CA THR A 81 -39.47 -1.59 -29.37
C THR A 81 -38.75 -2.15 -30.59
N ALA A 82 -38.78 -1.42 -31.70
CA ALA A 82 -38.32 -1.93 -32.98
C ALA A 82 -37.57 -0.89 -33.81
N LEU A 83 -36.51 -1.33 -34.49
CA LEU A 83 -35.86 -0.64 -35.58
C LEU A 83 -36.20 -1.35 -36.89
N ARG A 84 -36.80 -0.64 -37.85
CA ARG A 84 -37.32 -1.20 -39.10
C ARG A 84 -36.78 -0.45 -40.31
N LEU A 85 -36.48 -1.22 -41.36
CA LEU A 85 -36.27 -0.71 -42.72
C LEU A 85 -37.45 -1.17 -43.58
N LEU A 86 -38.23 -0.20 -44.06
CA LEU A 86 -39.50 -0.41 -44.77
C LEU A 86 -39.34 -0.09 -46.26
N VAL A 87 -39.72 -1.01 -47.14
CA VAL A 87 -39.92 -0.72 -48.57
C VAL A 87 -41.38 -0.29 -48.79
N ASP A 88 -42.29 -1.13 -48.32
CA ASP A 88 -43.74 -0.91 -48.34
C ASP A 88 -44.41 -1.73 -47.22
N ALA A 89 -45.74 -1.62 -47.06
CA ALA A 89 -46.47 -2.33 -46.01
C ALA A 89 -46.30 -3.86 -46.00
N ASN A 90 -45.95 -4.45 -47.15
CA ASN A 90 -45.80 -5.88 -47.36
C ASN A 90 -44.34 -6.34 -47.42
N ASN A 91 -43.37 -5.43 -47.44
CA ASN A 91 -41.94 -5.72 -47.61
C ASN A 91 -41.08 -4.89 -46.66
N HIS A 92 -40.51 -5.54 -45.63
CA HIS A 92 -39.62 -4.88 -44.65
C HIS A 92 -38.73 -5.86 -43.90
N ILE A 93 -37.69 -5.31 -43.27
CA ILE A 93 -36.87 -6.00 -42.26
C ILE A 93 -36.99 -5.24 -40.93
N THR A 94 -37.13 -5.95 -39.80
CA THR A 94 -37.30 -5.37 -38.47
C THR A 94 -36.43 -6.09 -37.46
N LEU A 95 -35.61 -5.35 -36.72
CA LEU A 95 -34.95 -5.79 -35.51
C LEU A 95 -35.78 -5.29 -34.32
N ARG A 96 -36.31 -6.18 -33.50
CA ARG A 96 -37.22 -5.79 -32.39
C ARG A 96 -37.01 -6.60 -31.14
N LEU A 97 -37.26 -5.98 -30.01
CA LEU A 97 -37.56 -6.66 -28.76
C LEU A 97 -39.07 -6.69 -28.58
N ARG A 98 -39.66 -7.85 -28.32
CA ARG A 98 -41.09 -8.01 -28.08
C ARG A 98 -41.31 -8.96 -26.91
N ALA A 99 -41.99 -8.51 -25.86
CA ALA A 99 -42.27 -9.32 -24.68
C ALA A 99 -41.00 -10.03 -24.12
N GLY A 100 -39.87 -9.32 -24.08
CA GLY A 100 -38.58 -9.85 -23.63
C GLY A 100 -37.83 -10.74 -24.64
N VAL A 101 -38.40 -11.04 -25.81
CA VAL A 101 -37.77 -11.87 -26.86
C VAL A 101 -37.16 -10.97 -27.93
N PHE A 102 -35.86 -11.15 -28.19
CA PHE A 102 -35.15 -10.40 -29.22
C PHE A 102 -35.24 -11.12 -30.57
N GLU A 103 -35.68 -10.41 -31.60
CA GLU A 103 -36.07 -11.02 -32.88
C GLU A 103 -35.59 -10.19 -34.07
N LEU A 104 -35.10 -10.88 -35.10
CA LEU A 104 -34.95 -10.34 -36.45
C LEU A 104 -36.10 -10.88 -37.32
N VAL A 105 -36.90 -9.98 -37.89
CA VAL A 105 -38.12 -10.33 -38.63
C VAL A 105 -38.05 -9.79 -40.04
N ARG A 106 -38.23 -10.68 -41.03
CA ARG A 106 -38.29 -10.34 -42.46
C ARG A 106 -39.68 -10.59 -43.00
N THR A 107 -40.26 -9.60 -43.67
CA THR A 107 -41.58 -9.71 -44.32
C THR A 107 -41.42 -9.58 -45.83
N VAL A 108 -42.01 -10.53 -46.58
CA VAL A 108 -42.04 -10.55 -48.06
C VAL A 108 -43.46 -10.80 -48.49
N SER A 109 -44.02 -9.92 -49.33
CA SER A 109 -45.40 -10.02 -49.82
C SER A 109 -46.42 -10.27 -48.68
N GLY A 110 -46.21 -9.63 -47.53
CA GLY A 110 -47.07 -9.74 -46.36
C GLY A 110 -46.83 -10.96 -45.46
N THR A 111 -45.92 -11.88 -45.83
CA THR A 111 -45.57 -13.05 -45.02
C THR A 111 -44.32 -12.79 -44.18
N ALA A 112 -44.45 -12.83 -42.85
CA ALA A 112 -43.35 -12.63 -41.92
C ALA A 112 -42.59 -13.94 -41.61
N THR A 113 -41.27 -13.88 -41.59
CA THR A 113 -40.36 -14.92 -41.12
C THR A 113 -39.56 -14.37 -39.95
N VAL A 114 -39.56 -15.08 -38.82
CA VAL A 114 -38.93 -14.64 -37.56
C VAL A 114 -37.68 -15.47 -37.29
N THR A 115 -36.59 -14.81 -36.96
CA THR A 115 -35.36 -15.39 -36.44
C THR A 115 -35.18 -14.91 -35.00
N THR A 116 -35.30 -15.80 -34.03
CA THR A 116 -35.01 -15.50 -32.63
C THR A 116 -33.50 -15.28 -32.46
N LEU A 117 -33.13 -14.18 -31.81
CA LEU A 117 -31.76 -13.81 -31.51
C LEU A 117 -31.37 -14.27 -30.10
N PRO A 118 -30.07 -14.20 -29.72
CA PRO A 118 -29.65 -14.44 -28.34
C PRO A 118 -30.43 -13.57 -27.34
N ALA A 119 -30.50 -14.03 -26.09
CA ALA A 119 -31.19 -13.32 -25.01
C ALA A 119 -30.80 -11.83 -24.96
N TYR A 120 -31.78 -10.96 -24.83
CA TYR A 120 -31.54 -9.52 -24.87
C TYR A 120 -30.76 -9.06 -23.63
N ASP A 121 -29.58 -8.49 -23.84
CA ASP A 121 -28.80 -7.80 -22.82
C ASP A 121 -28.78 -6.29 -23.16
N PRO A 122 -29.38 -5.43 -22.31
CA PRO A 122 -29.41 -3.98 -22.55
C PRO A 122 -28.04 -3.31 -22.65
N HIS A 123 -26.99 -3.91 -22.09
CA HIS A 123 -25.60 -3.45 -22.21
C HIS A 123 -24.96 -3.98 -23.49
N ALA A 124 -24.92 -5.30 -23.70
CA ALA A 124 -24.29 -5.89 -24.89
C ALA A 124 -24.99 -5.51 -26.20
N HIS A 125 -26.29 -5.21 -26.13
CA HIS A 125 -27.13 -4.77 -27.25
C HIS A 125 -27.58 -3.31 -27.08
N ARG A 126 -26.77 -2.47 -26.43
CA ARG A 126 -27.03 -1.02 -26.33
C ARG A 126 -27.09 -0.34 -27.70
N TRP A 127 -26.31 -0.85 -28.65
CA TRP A 127 -26.30 -0.44 -30.04
C TRP A 127 -26.88 -1.55 -30.91
N TRP A 128 -27.85 -1.19 -31.74
CA TRP A 128 -28.50 -2.10 -32.68
C TRP A 128 -28.03 -1.76 -34.08
N ARG A 129 -27.69 -2.77 -34.88
CA ARG A 129 -27.35 -2.59 -36.30
C ARG A 129 -28.07 -3.57 -37.19
N LEU A 130 -28.62 -3.04 -38.28
CA LEU A 130 -29.04 -3.78 -39.46
C LEU A 130 -28.08 -3.47 -40.60
N ARG A 131 -27.43 -4.49 -41.17
CA ARG A 131 -26.56 -4.33 -42.34
C ARG A 131 -26.94 -5.30 -43.45
N GLU A 132 -26.86 -4.83 -44.70
CA GLU A 132 -27.08 -5.65 -45.88
C GLU A 132 -25.74 -6.10 -46.45
N GLN A 133 -25.62 -7.39 -46.74
CA GLN A 133 -24.46 -7.92 -47.44
C GLN A 133 -24.88 -9.16 -48.25
N ALA A 134 -24.60 -9.12 -49.55
CA ALA A 134 -24.75 -10.25 -50.47
C ALA A 134 -26.14 -10.91 -50.43
N GLY A 135 -27.22 -10.13 -50.38
CA GLY A 135 -28.60 -10.65 -50.43
C GLY A 135 -29.14 -11.13 -49.08
N SER A 136 -28.46 -10.79 -47.98
CA SER A 136 -28.91 -11.04 -46.61
C SER A 136 -28.85 -9.79 -45.75
N TRP A 137 -29.80 -9.68 -44.82
CA TRP A 137 -29.74 -8.72 -43.72
C TRP A 137 -29.19 -9.39 -42.48
N PHE A 138 -28.24 -8.73 -41.82
CA PHE A 138 -27.64 -9.17 -40.57
C PHE A 138 -28.09 -8.24 -39.45
N ALA A 139 -28.44 -8.84 -38.31
CA ALA A 139 -28.63 -8.14 -37.05
C ALA A 139 -27.34 -8.26 -36.23
N ASP A 140 -26.76 -7.12 -35.85
CA ASP A 140 -25.61 -7.08 -34.96
C ASP A 140 -25.94 -6.24 -33.70
N GLY A 141 -25.32 -6.60 -32.59
CA GLY A 141 -25.37 -5.88 -31.32
C GLY A 141 -23.99 -5.37 -30.91
N SER A 142 -23.94 -4.26 -30.18
CA SER A 142 -22.70 -3.75 -29.60
C SER A 142 -22.95 -2.99 -28.30
N ALA A 143 -22.01 -3.07 -27.36
CA ALA A 143 -22.03 -2.25 -26.14
C ALA A 143 -21.50 -0.84 -26.37
N ASP A 144 -20.53 -0.70 -27.27
CA ASP A 144 -19.72 0.51 -27.47
C ASP A 144 -19.94 1.20 -28.82
N GLY A 145 -20.68 0.57 -29.74
CA GLY A 145 -20.95 1.02 -31.10
C GLY A 145 -19.79 0.77 -32.07
N LEU A 146 -18.75 0.04 -31.67
CA LEU A 146 -17.50 -0.17 -32.40
C LEU A 146 -17.19 -1.64 -32.60
N ASN A 147 -17.29 -2.43 -31.54
CA ASN A 147 -17.12 -3.87 -31.56
C ASN A 147 -18.50 -4.50 -31.73
N TRP A 148 -18.76 -5.05 -32.91
CA TRP A 148 -20.06 -5.59 -33.26
C TRP A 148 -20.05 -7.12 -33.17
N ALA A 149 -21.01 -7.67 -32.42
CA ALA A 149 -21.31 -9.09 -32.39
C ALA A 149 -22.47 -9.38 -33.35
N GLN A 150 -22.27 -10.30 -34.29
CA GLN A 150 -23.36 -10.76 -35.16
C GLN A 150 -24.32 -11.62 -34.35
N LEU A 151 -25.59 -11.21 -34.29
CA LEU A 151 -26.64 -11.89 -33.53
C LEU A 151 -27.44 -12.87 -34.40
N GLY A 152 -27.60 -12.55 -35.68
CA GLY A 152 -28.36 -13.37 -36.61
C GLY A 152 -28.37 -12.81 -38.04
N SER A 153 -28.90 -13.58 -38.98
CA SER A 153 -29.02 -13.15 -40.38
C SER A 153 -30.23 -13.78 -41.06
N ILE A 154 -30.78 -13.09 -42.06
CA ILE A 154 -31.93 -13.58 -42.84
C ILE A 154 -31.85 -13.10 -44.30
N THR A 155 -32.14 -14.00 -45.24
CA THR A 155 -32.16 -13.70 -46.69
C THR A 155 -33.44 -12.96 -47.08
N TYR A 156 -33.41 -12.17 -48.15
CA TYR A 156 -34.56 -11.43 -48.68
C TYR A 156 -34.60 -11.48 -50.23
N SER A 157 -35.74 -11.13 -50.83
CA SER A 157 -35.96 -11.20 -52.30
C SER A 157 -36.45 -9.90 -52.94
N TRP A 158 -36.81 -8.88 -52.16
CA TRP A 158 -37.20 -7.56 -52.65
C TRP A 158 -35.97 -6.66 -52.88
N SER A 159 -36.10 -5.58 -53.66
CA SER A 159 -34.99 -4.64 -53.89
C SER A 159 -34.72 -3.79 -52.63
N PRO A 160 -33.48 -3.71 -52.12
CA PRO A 160 -33.15 -2.91 -50.92
C PRO A 160 -32.84 -1.45 -51.26
N THR A 161 -33.12 -1.00 -52.49
CA THR A 161 -32.65 0.30 -53.02
C THR A 161 -33.52 1.48 -52.62
N VAL A 162 -34.70 1.24 -52.03
CA VAL A 162 -35.67 2.28 -51.64
C VAL A 162 -36.24 1.94 -50.26
N LEU A 163 -35.52 2.33 -49.20
CA LEU A 163 -35.87 2.02 -47.81
C LEU A 163 -36.18 3.26 -46.99
N GLN A 164 -37.26 3.24 -46.23
CA GLN A 164 -37.52 4.19 -45.13
C GLN A 164 -37.05 3.59 -43.81
N VAL A 165 -36.43 4.41 -42.96
CA VAL A 165 -36.01 4.02 -41.61
C VAL A 165 -37.12 4.37 -40.62
N GLN A 166 -37.48 3.44 -39.74
CA GLN A 166 -38.52 3.63 -38.73
C GLN A 166 -38.07 3.09 -37.37
N PHE A 167 -38.26 3.90 -36.33
CA PHE A 167 -38.20 3.53 -34.93
C PHE A 167 -39.63 3.45 -34.38
N LEU A 168 -40.00 2.32 -33.79
CA LEU A 168 -41.39 2.02 -33.44
C LEU A 168 -41.51 1.54 -31.99
N THR A 169 -42.61 1.92 -31.37
CA THR A 169 -43.13 1.30 -30.15
C THR A 169 -44.52 0.72 -30.42
N SER A 170 -44.80 -0.49 -29.96
CA SER A 170 -46.13 -1.11 -30.13
C SER A 170 -46.54 -1.94 -28.93
N ALA A 171 -47.85 -2.05 -28.71
CA ALA A 171 -48.44 -2.79 -27.61
C ALA A 171 -49.31 -3.93 -28.14
N SER A 172 -48.98 -5.18 -27.83
CA SER A 172 -49.83 -6.34 -28.21
C SER A 172 -50.90 -6.71 -27.18
N THR A 173 -50.86 -6.10 -26.00
CA THR A 173 -51.87 -6.14 -24.93
C THR A 173 -51.99 -4.74 -24.32
N GLY A 174 -52.90 -4.52 -23.37
CA GLY A 174 -52.96 -3.25 -22.65
C GLY A 174 -51.68 -2.99 -21.83
N GLU A 175 -51.13 -1.78 -21.93
CA GLU A 175 -49.87 -1.38 -21.28
C GLU A 175 -50.05 -0.18 -20.35
N VAL A 176 -49.13 -0.02 -19.41
CA VAL A 176 -49.12 1.08 -18.42
C VAL A 176 -48.68 2.39 -19.07
N ALA A 177 -49.27 3.51 -18.66
CA ALA A 177 -48.86 4.84 -19.10
C ALA A 177 -47.47 5.21 -18.56
N GLY A 178 -46.71 6.02 -19.30
CA GLY A 178 -45.40 6.53 -18.88
C GLY A 178 -44.19 5.71 -19.35
N LEU A 179 -44.39 4.54 -19.94
CA LEU A 179 -43.32 3.77 -20.57
C LEU A 179 -42.83 4.48 -21.85
N VAL A 180 -41.50 4.57 -22.03
CA VAL A 180 -40.87 5.28 -23.14
C VAL A 180 -39.70 4.47 -23.67
N ALA A 181 -39.58 4.39 -25.00
CA ALA A 181 -38.38 3.89 -25.67
C ALA A 181 -37.56 5.06 -26.21
N THR A 182 -36.23 4.90 -26.29
CA THR A 182 -35.35 5.98 -26.77
C THR A 182 -34.45 5.52 -27.91
N ILE A 183 -34.20 6.43 -28.83
CA ILE A 183 -33.22 6.29 -29.92
C ILE A 183 -32.28 7.48 -29.89
N ALA A 184 -30.98 7.21 -30.04
CA ALA A 184 -29.96 8.22 -30.19
C ALA A 184 -28.93 7.79 -31.24
N ALA A 185 -28.13 8.74 -31.72
CA ALA A 185 -26.87 8.42 -32.41
C ALA A 185 -27.06 7.49 -33.64
N VAL A 186 -27.83 7.95 -34.64
CA VAL A 186 -28.18 7.17 -35.85
C VAL A 186 -27.06 7.25 -36.90
N ASN A 187 -26.40 6.13 -37.20
CA ASN A 187 -25.16 5.98 -38.01
C ASN A 187 -24.03 6.95 -37.64
N VAL A 188 -24.10 7.56 -36.47
CA VAL A 188 -23.09 8.42 -35.88
C VAL A 188 -23.03 8.10 -34.41
N ARG A 189 -21.85 8.09 -33.81
CA ARG A 189 -21.74 7.86 -32.36
C ARG A 189 -21.96 9.19 -31.63
N GLY A 190 -23.04 9.30 -30.86
CA GLY A 190 -23.22 10.32 -29.82
C GLY A 190 -22.47 9.91 -28.57
N GLY A 191 -21.60 10.79 -28.08
CA GLY A 191 -20.44 10.43 -27.26
C GLY A 191 -19.30 10.01 -28.18
N ARG A 192 -18.31 10.89 -28.37
CA ARG A 192 -17.16 10.62 -29.26
C ARG A 192 -16.55 9.28 -28.85
N TYR A 193 -16.34 8.35 -29.79
CA TYR A 193 -15.35 7.31 -29.56
C TYR A 193 -14.08 8.07 -29.32
N ASN A 194 -13.64 8.08 -28.06
CA ASN A 194 -12.36 8.61 -27.74
C ASN A 194 -11.39 7.45 -27.94
N PRO A 195 -10.71 7.33 -29.10
CA PRO A 195 -9.64 6.33 -29.26
C PRO A 195 -8.55 6.48 -28.20
N ASN A 196 -8.55 7.61 -27.49
CA ASN A 196 -7.66 7.96 -26.41
C ASN A 196 -8.21 7.57 -25.02
N TRP A 197 -9.34 6.86 -24.92
CA TRP A 197 -9.79 6.37 -23.62
C TRP A 197 -9.00 5.11 -23.23
N PRO A 198 -8.34 5.08 -22.05
CA PRO A 198 -7.61 3.92 -21.60
C PRO A 198 -8.56 2.74 -21.35
N GLN A 199 -8.01 1.54 -21.25
CA GLN A 199 -8.80 0.41 -20.76
C GLN A 199 -8.95 0.51 -19.25
N MET A 200 -10.16 0.81 -18.78
CA MET A 200 -10.47 0.91 -17.36
C MET A 200 -10.83 -0.45 -16.79
N GLU A 201 -10.36 -0.74 -15.57
CA GLU A 201 -10.81 -1.86 -14.76
C GLU A 201 -11.24 -1.33 -13.38
N HIS A 202 -12.49 -1.63 -13.01
CA HIS A 202 -13.04 -1.50 -11.66
C HIS A 202 -13.12 -2.91 -11.05
N GLY A 203 -12.27 -3.18 -10.07
CA GLY A 203 -12.19 -4.47 -9.40
C GLY A 203 -12.82 -4.42 -8.03
N PHE A 204 -13.72 -5.37 -7.74
CA PHE A 204 -14.29 -5.62 -6.41
C PHE A 204 -13.79 -6.95 -5.86
N ALA A 205 -13.13 -6.95 -4.70
CA ALA A 205 -12.56 -8.16 -4.11
C ALA A 205 -13.50 -8.75 -3.04
N ALA A 206 -14.48 -9.56 -3.48
CA ALA A 206 -15.47 -10.19 -2.60
C ALA A 206 -14.91 -11.29 -1.67
N ARG A 207 -13.60 -11.60 -1.69
CA ARG A 207 -13.00 -12.70 -0.91
C ARG A 207 -11.81 -12.23 -0.09
N TRP A 208 -11.98 -11.10 0.58
CA TRP A 208 -10.87 -10.54 1.32
C TRP A 208 -11.35 -9.87 2.60
N ASN A 209 -10.85 -10.38 3.73
CA ASN A 209 -11.01 -9.69 4.98
C ASN A 209 -9.94 -8.60 5.02
N ALA A 210 -10.30 -7.38 5.41
CA ALA A 210 -9.36 -6.27 5.60
C ALA A 210 -8.32 -6.49 6.72
N ASN A 211 -8.11 -7.74 7.14
CA ASN A 211 -7.28 -8.10 8.27
C ASN A 211 -5.91 -7.44 8.13
N ALA A 212 -5.57 -6.59 9.11
CA ALA A 212 -4.32 -5.85 9.16
C ALA A 212 -4.06 -4.89 7.96
N GLY A 213 -5.10 -4.42 7.27
CA GLY A 213 -4.98 -3.47 6.15
C GLY A 213 -4.19 -4.02 4.95
N THR A 214 -4.08 -5.34 4.81
CA THR A 214 -3.38 -5.95 3.68
C THR A 214 -4.21 -5.76 2.42
N TYR A 215 -3.79 -4.86 1.54
CA TYR A 215 -4.46 -4.67 0.25
C TYR A 215 -4.13 -5.83 -0.71
N PRO A 216 -5.12 -6.55 -1.25
CA PRO A 216 -4.85 -7.69 -2.11
C PRO A 216 -4.31 -7.27 -3.47
N LEU A 217 -3.38 -8.07 -3.98
CA LEU A 217 -2.85 -7.92 -5.34
C LEU A 217 -3.71 -8.67 -6.36
N ASP A 218 -4.59 -9.53 -5.87
CA ASP A 218 -5.29 -10.56 -6.62
C ASP A 218 -6.75 -10.69 -6.23
N ARG A 219 -7.47 -11.57 -6.93
CA ARG A 219 -8.85 -11.97 -6.61
C ARG A 219 -9.90 -10.86 -6.65
N PHE A 220 -9.88 -10.10 -7.74
CA PHE A 220 -10.91 -9.10 -8.03
C PHE A 220 -11.93 -9.63 -9.03
N ALA A 221 -13.20 -9.30 -8.82
CA ALA A 221 -14.26 -9.40 -9.81
C ALA A 221 -14.31 -8.09 -10.61
N ASP A 222 -14.42 -8.18 -11.93
CA ASP A 222 -14.54 -7.02 -12.81
C ASP A 222 -15.99 -6.52 -12.81
N VAL A 223 -16.19 -5.31 -12.32
CA VAL A 223 -17.49 -4.64 -12.24
C VAL A 223 -17.56 -3.41 -13.14
N SER A 224 -16.59 -3.25 -14.06
CA SER A 224 -16.46 -2.07 -14.93
C SER A 224 -17.72 -1.81 -15.77
N GLU A 225 -18.37 -2.85 -16.29
CA GLU A 225 -19.59 -2.71 -17.10
C GLU A 225 -20.82 -2.25 -16.30
N ARG A 226 -20.73 -2.32 -14.97
CA ARG A 226 -21.79 -1.87 -14.06
C ARG A 226 -21.66 -0.39 -13.70
N THR A 227 -20.54 0.27 -14.00
CA THR A 227 -20.36 1.70 -13.75
C THR A 227 -21.47 2.55 -14.39
N ARG A 228 -22.05 3.50 -13.65
CA ARG A 228 -23.08 4.43 -14.12
C ARG A 228 -22.76 5.86 -13.68
N GLY A 229 -22.96 6.82 -14.59
CA GLY A 229 -22.73 8.23 -14.34
C GLY A 229 -21.25 8.54 -14.04
N GLN A 230 -21.04 9.57 -13.22
CA GLN A 230 -19.71 10.05 -12.86
C GLN A 230 -19.06 9.17 -11.78
N PHE A 231 -17.77 8.90 -11.96
CA PHE A 231 -16.86 8.34 -10.98
C PHE A 231 -15.78 9.37 -10.64
N GLY A 232 -15.50 9.51 -9.35
CA GLY A 232 -14.50 10.43 -8.85
C GLY A 232 -13.48 9.74 -7.97
N THR A 233 -12.22 10.19 -8.02
CA THR A 233 -11.23 9.90 -6.98
C THR A 233 -10.65 11.22 -6.48
N GLY A 234 -10.39 11.32 -5.17
CA GLY A 234 -9.77 12.49 -4.57
C GLY A 234 -8.74 12.08 -3.54
N ARG A 235 -7.50 12.56 -3.70
CA ARG A 235 -6.37 12.23 -2.82
C ARG A 235 -5.53 13.45 -2.49
N GLY A 236 -5.01 13.48 -1.27
CA GLY A 236 -4.08 14.49 -0.78
C GLY A 236 -4.72 15.49 0.16
N ARG A 237 -4.20 16.72 0.17
CA ARG A 237 -4.59 17.78 1.10
C ARG A 237 -4.68 19.12 0.37
N GLN A 238 -5.43 20.04 0.96
CA GLN A 238 -5.60 21.36 0.38
C GLN A 238 -4.32 22.22 0.51
N TYR A 239 -3.55 22.05 1.59
CA TYR A 239 -2.38 22.87 1.88
C TYR A 239 -1.23 22.05 2.46
N GLU A 240 0.01 22.48 2.19
CA GLU A 240 1.23 21.77 2.57
C GLU A 240 1.50 21.67 4.07
N THR A 241 0.79 22.46 4.87
CA THR A 241 0.87 22.48 6.35
C THR A 241 -0.22 21.67 7.01
N ASP A 242 -1.23 21.27 6.24
CA ASP A 242 -2.40 20.59 6.76
C ASP A 242 -2.13 19.07 6.77
N GLN A 243 -2.89 18.35 7.59
CA GLN A 243 -2.77 16.90 7.67
C GLN A 243 -3.27 16.26 6.38
N MET A 244 -2.59 15.20 5.95
CA MET A 244 -3.04 14.40 4.82
C MET A 244 -4.32 13.67 5.18
N GLN A 245 -5.32 13.78 4.30
CA GLN A 245 -6.61 13.12 4.49
C GLN A 245 -6.58 11.75 3.82
N ALA A 246 -7.45 10.85 4.30
CA ALA A 246 -7.73 9.61 3.59
C ALA A 246 -8.28 9.93 2.20
N GLY A 247 -7.72 9.29 1.19
CA GLY A 247 -8.21 9.33 -0.18
C GLY A 247 -9.56 8.63 -0.30
N GLU A 248 -10.40 9.14 -1.19
CA GLU A 248 -11.74 8.62 -1.44
C GLU A 248 -11.95 8.31 -2.93
N MET A 249 -12.73 7.27 -3.22
CA MET A 249 -13.34 6.99 -4.52
C MET A 249 -14.85 6.92 -4.35
N SER A 250 -15.59 7.57 -5.24
CA SER A 250 -17.05 7.55 -5.26
C SER A 250 -17.61 7.26 -6.65
N GLY A 251 -18.75 6.58 -6.70
CA GLY A 251 -19.49 6.33 -7.94
C GLY A 251 -20.69 5.41 -7.72
N ALA A 252 -21.36 5.00 -8.81
CA ALA A 252 -22.54 4.13 -8.74
C ALA A 252 -22.41 2.91 -9.66
N LEU A 253 -22.80 1.75 -9.16
CA LEU A 253 -22.88 0.50 -9.92
C LEU A 253 -24.34 0.12 -10.18
N ALA A 254 -24.63 -0.38 -11.38
CA ALA A 254 -25.90 -0.97 -11.72
C ALA A 254 -26.13 -2.25 -10.88
N ASN A 255 -27.30 -2.30 -10.24
CA ASN A 255 -27.68 -3.36 -9.33
C ASN A 255 -29.10 -3.88 -9.62
N THR A 256 -29.49 -3.92 -10.90
CA THR A 256 -30.83 -4.32 -11.35
C THR A 256 -31.16 -5.79 -11.06
N ASP A 257 -30.14 -6.61 -10.88
CA ASP A 257 -30.21 -8.04 -10.56
C ASP A 257 -29.93 -8.35 -9.07
N GLY A 258 -29.76 -7.31 -8.24
CA GLY A 258 -29.48 -7.47 -6.81
C GLY A 258 -28.11 -8.09 -6.49
N LEU A 259 -27.13 -7.99 -7.39
CA LEU A 259 -25.77 -8.52 -7.18
C LEU A 259 -25.11 -8.01 -5.89
N PHE A 260 -25.28 -6.72 -5.59
CA PHE A 260 -24.73 -6.05 -4.40
C PHE A 260 -25.76 -5.91 -3.27
N ASP A 261 -26.83 -6.71 -3.28
CA ASP A 261 -27.75 -6.78 -2.15
C ASP A 261 -27.19 -7.76 -1.09
N PRO A 262 -26.88 -7.31 0.14
CA PRO A 262 -26.34 -8.17 1.19
C PRO A 262 -27.25 -9.36 1.55
N LEU A 263 -28.56 -9.24 1.31
CA LEU A 263 -29.55 -10.28 1.65
C LEU A 263 -29.83 -11.24 0.48
N ASN A 264 -29.31 -10.97 -0.71
CA ASN A 264 -29.53 -11.83 -1.87
C ASN A 264 -28.66 -13.08 -1.82
N THR A 265 -29.21 -14.18 -1.29
CA THR A 265 -28.55 -15.49 -1.20
C THR A 265 -28.19 -16.12 -2.54
N SER A 266 -28.78 -15.64 -3.64
CA SER A 266 -28.46 -16.09 -4.99
C SER A 266 -27.31 -15.29 -5.62
N SER A 267 -26.87 -14.20 -4.99
CA SER A 267 -25.73 -13.42 -5.45
C SER A 267 -24.42 -14.20 -5.27
N PRO A 268 -23.50 -14.18 -6.26
CA PRO A 268 -22.14 -14.69 -6.07
C PRO A 268 -21.32 -13.94 -5.02
N PHE A 269 -21.79 -12.76 -4.57
CA PHE A 269 -21.18 -11.96 -3.50
C PHE A 269 -21.94 -12.07 -2.18
N TYR A 270 -22.88 -13.01 -2.05
CA TYR A 270 -23.59 -13.22 -0.79
C TYR A 270 -22.62 -13.52 0.37
N GLY A 271 -22.83 -12.87 1.52
CA GLY A 271 -21.91 -12.92 2.66
C GLY A 271 -20.61 -12.12 2.47
N HIS A 272 -20.49 -11.39 1.37
CA HIS A 272 -19.28 -10.64 0.99
C HIS A 272 -19.56 -9.22 0.49
N VAL A 273 -20.80 -8.76 0.61
CA VAL A 273 -21.16 -7.34 0.49
C VAL A 273 -21.13 -6.74 1.90
N GLU A 274 -19.91 -6.54 2.39
CA GLU A 274 -19.64 -6.06 3.75
C GLU A 274 -18.75 -4.79 3.70
N PRO A 275 -18.78 -3.95 4.74
CA PRO A 275 -17.81 -2.87 4.88
C PRO A 275 -16.36 -3.40 4.82
N PHE A 276 -15.49 -2.56 4.30
CA PHE A 276 -14.05 -2.80 4.13
C PHE A 276 -13.71 -4.00 3.23
N GLN A 277 -14.53 -4.26 2.21
CA GLN A 277 -14.11 -5.10 1.09
C GLN A 277 -13.20 -4.28 0.16
N PRO A 278 -12.07 -4.83 -0.32
CA PRO A 278 -11.15 -4.09 -1.17
C PRO A 278 -11.78 -3.71 -2.52
N TYR A 279 -11.47 -2.51 -2.95
CA TYR A 279 -11.81 -1.98 -4.25
C TYR A 279 -10.56 -1.45 -4.95
N ARG A 280 -10.46 -1.68 -6.25
CA ARG A 280 -9.39 -1.14 -7.07
C ARG A 280 -9.92 -0.51 -8.34
N MET A 281 -9.23 0.54 -8.77
CA MET A 281 -9.40 1.15 -10.07
C MET A 281 -8.04 1.27 -10.74
N ARG A 282 -7.93 0.84 -12.00
CA ARG A 282 -6.70 0.94 -12.79
C ARG A 282 -7.00 1.15 -14.27
N ALA A 283 -6.03 1.71 -14.99
CA ALA A 283 -6.14 2.07 -16.40
C ALA A 283 -4.96 1.55 -17.22
N GLN A 284 -5.22 0.88 -18.34
CA GLN A 284 -4.18 0.46 -19.27
C GLN A 284 -3.96 1.50 -20.37
N TRP A 285 -2.72 1.95 -20.54
CA TRP A 285 -2.33 2.87 -21.59
C TRP A 285 -1.03 2.46 -22.31
N PRO A 286 -0.97 2.50 -23.67
CA PRO A 286 -2.13 2.60 -24.56
C PRO A 286 -3.05 1.39 -24.37
N ARG A 287 -4.31 1.53 -24.76
CA ARG A 287 -5.28 0.43 -24.65
C ARG A 287 -4.87 -0.73 -25.55
N THR A 288 -4.87 -1.95 -25.02
CA THR A 288 -4.59 -3.19 -25.76
C THR A 288 -5.55 -4.31 -25.37
N ARG A 289 -5.64 -5.37 -26.17
CA ARG A 289 -6.49 -6.55 -25.85
C ARG A 289 -5.89 -7.43 -24.75
N ASN A 290 -4.57 -7.39 -24.58
CA ASN A 290 -3.86 -8.20 -23.62
C ASN A 290 -4.06 -7.63 -22.21
N LEU A 291 -4.76 -8.36 -21.36
CA LEU A 291 -5.14 -7.93 -20.00
C LEU A 291 -3.99 -8.04 -18.98
N LEU A 292 -2.88 -8.66 -19.36
CA LEU A 292 -1.73 -8.88 -18.50
C LEU A 292 -0.87 -7.61 -18.36
N THR A 293 0.05 -7.63 -17.40
CA THR A 293 1.09 -6.58 -17.30
C THR A 293 2.18 -6.79 -18.34
N GLN A 294 2.91 -5.73 -18.66
CA GLN A 294 4.03 -5.78 -19.62
C GLN A 294 5.05 -6.84 -19.28
N ILE A 295 5.41 -6.98 -18.00
CA ILE A 295 6.36 -7.99 -17.56
C ILE A 295 5.84 -9.42 -17.75
N GLN A 296 4.60 -9.70 -17.37
CA GLN A 296 3.97 -11.01 -17.55
C GLN A 296 3.93 -11.41 -19.02
N ALA A 297 3.53 -10.47 -19.88
CA ALA A 297 3.36 -10.72 -21.31
C ALA A 297 4.67 -10.83 -22.08
N SER A 298 5.71 -10.11 -21.64
CA SER A 298 6.98 -9.97 -22.36
C SER A 298 8.12 -10.86 -21.87
N GLY A 299 7.89 -11.73 -20.90
CA GLY A 299 8.98 -12.52 -20.32
C GLY A 299 9.99 -11.68 -19.51
N GLY A 300 9.62 -10.44 -19.14
CA GLY A 300 10.49 -9.49 -18.44
C GLY A 300 11.35 -8.58 -19.33
N ASP A 301 11.11 -8.56 -20.65
CA ASP A 301 11.73 -7.60 -21.57
C ASP A 301 11.25 -6.16 -21.34
N VAL A 302 9.98 -6.00 -20.99
CA VAL A 302 9.34 -4.71 -20.71
C VAL A 302 8.74 -4.74 -19.30
N GLY A 303 8.68 -3.58 -18.64
CA GLY A 303 8.11 -3.44 -17.29
C GLY A 303 9.11 -3.07 -16.20
N GLY A 304 10.39 -2.90 -16.52
CA GLY A 304 11.37 -2.23 -15.65
C GLY A 304 12.05 -3.08 -14.58
N PHE A 305 11.90 -4.40 -14.59
CA PHE A 305 12.53 -5.29 -13.60
C PHE A 305 13.91 -5.78 -14.07
N ALA A 306 14.82 -5.96 -13.11
CA ALA A 306 16.16 -6.49 -13.33
C ALA A 306 16.14 -8.02 -13.55
N LEU A 307 17.22 -8.56 -14.12
CA LEU A 307 17.44 -10.02 -14.18
C LEU A 307 17.62 -10.59 -12.77
N GLY A 308 17.20 -11.84 -12.54
CA GLY A 308 17.32 -12.51 -11.25
C GLY A 308 15.99 -13.06 -10.74
N GLN A 309 15.89 -13.31 -9.44
CA GLN A 309 14.68 -13.86 -8.83
C GLN A 309 13.48 -12.93 -9.04
N ILE A 310 12.33 -13.50 -9.38
CA ILE A 310 11.08 -12.75 -9.54
C ILE A 310 10.64 -12.25 -8.15
N PRO A 311 10.51 -10.93 -7.93
CA PRO A 311 10.05 -10.41 -6.66
C PRO A 311 8.64 -10.92 -6.34
N GLN A 312 8.44 -11.43 -5.14
CA GLN A 312 7.16 -11.94 -4.64
C GLN A 312 6.45 -10.90 -3.78
N GLY A 313 5.14 -11.08 -3.55
CA GLY A 313 4.34 -10.19 -2.71
C GLY A 313 3.96 -8.86 -3.39
N ALA A 314 3.67 -7.83 -2.59
CA ALA A 314 3.01 -6.60 -3.04
C ALA A 314 3.78 -5.75 -4.05
N GLY A 315 5.12 -5.85 -4.08
CA GLY A 315 5.99 -5.22 -5.09
C GLY A 315 6.38 -6.13 -6.24
N GLY A 316 5.80 -7.33 -6.28
CA GLY A 316 6.07 -8.33 -7.28
C GLY A 316 5.33 -8.12 -8.59
N VAL A 317 5.68 -8.94 -9.57
CA VAL A 317 5.07 -8.95 -10.91
C VAL A 317 3.76 -9.76 -10.95
N SER A 318 3.26 -10.18 -9.78
CA SER A 318 2.09 -11.04 -9.60
C SER A 318 2.11 -12.33 -10.44
N THR A 319 3.29 -12.92 -10.62
CA THR A 319 3.46 -14.27 -11.19
C THR A 319 3.98 -15.21 -10.12
N PHE A 320 3.34 -16.37 -10.03
CA PHE A 320 3.62 -17.34 -8.99
C PHE A 320 3.92 -18.72 -9.58
N SER A 321 4.58 -19.55 -8.79
CA SER A 321 4.84 -20.95 -9.11
C SER A 321 4.58 -21.81 -7.88
N SER A 322 3.99 -22.98 -8.11
CA SER A 322 3.92 -24.03 -7.07
C SER A 322 5.00 -25.09 -7.26
N THR A 323 5.68 -25.09 -8.42
CA THR A 323 6.77 -26.03 -8.71
C THR A 323 8.13 -25.44 -8.35
N ASP A 324 8.24 -24.11 -8.27
CA ASP A 324 9.45 -23.40 -7.90
C ASP A 324 9.24 -22.60 -6.61
N THR A 325 9.85 -23.04 -5.50
CA THR A 325 9.71 -22.40 -4.19
C THR A 325 10.37 -21.03 -4.11
N SER A 326 11.25 -20.67 -5.05
CA SER A 326 11.81 -19.32 -5.17
C SER A 326 10.85 -18.32 -5.82
N GLY A 327 9.77 -18.82 -6.44
CA GLY A 327 8.84 -18.04 -7.24
C GLY A 327 9.27 -17.84 -8.70
N GLY A 328 10.43 -18.36 -9.10
CA GLY A 328 10.99 -18.28 -10.46
C GLY A 328 11.97 -17.12 -10.66
N SER A 329 12.48 -16.99 -11.88
CA SER A 329 13.50 -15.99 -12.25
C SER A 329 13.28 -15.36 -13.62
N ILE A 330 13.70 -14.10 -13.78
CA ILE A 330 13.83 -13.40 -15.06
C ILE A 330 15.24 -13.65 -15.58
N VAL A 331 15.37 -14.30 -16.73
CA VAL A 331 16.66 -14.70 -17.29
C VAL A 331 16.87 -14.11 -18.68
N ALA A 332 18.11 -13.76 -19.00
CA ALA A 332 18.49 -13.39 -20.36
C ALA A 332 18.56 -14.66 -21.22
N THR A 333 18.00 -14.61 -22.43
CA THR A 333 18.07 -15.74 -23.36
C THR A 333 18.14 -15.25 -24.80
N ALA A 334 19.23 -15.60 -25.49
CA ALA A 334 19.49 -15.17 -26.87
C ALA A 334 18.47 -15.73 -27.89
N THR A 335 17.69 -16.74 -27.48
CA THR A 335 16.64 -17.37 -28.28
C THR A 335 15.26 -17.17 -27.64
N ALA A 336 15.06 -16.05 -26.94
CA ALA A 336 13.74 -15.63 -26.46
C ALA A 336 12.73 -15.61 -27.61
N TRP A 337 11.45 -15.85 -27.33
CA TRP A 337 10.45 -15.83 -28.39
C TRP A 337 10.19 -14.39 -28.85
N GLN A 338 10.22 -13.46 -27.91
CA GLN A 338 10.32 -12.02 -28.18
C GLN A 338 11.53 -11.45 -27.43
N GLY A 339 12.04 -10.29 -27.87
CA GLY A 339 13.07 -9.55 -27.13
C GLY A 339 14.32 -10.37 -26.81
N GLY A 340 14.76 -10.37 -25.55
CA GLY A 340 15.99 -11.03 -25.11
C GLY A 340 15.89 -11.68 -23.72
N ARG A 341 14.69 -11.79 -23.14
CA ARG A 341 14.46 -12.32 -21.79
C ARG A 341 13.32 -13.34 -21.77
N ALA A 342 13.26 -14.14 -20.71
CA ALA A 342 12.14 -15.04 -20.44
C ALA A 342 11.94 -15.23 -18.94
N LEU A 343 10.73 -15.62 -18.54
CA LEU A 343 10.47 -16.12 -17.19
C LEU A 343 10.82 -17.59 -17.12
N GLN A 344 11.54 -17.99 -16.09
CA GLN A 344 12.06 -19.34 -15.92
C GLN A 344 11.68 -19.92 -14.56
N TYR A 345 11.23 -21.18 -14.57
CA TYR A 345 10.73 -21.89 -13.39
C TYR A 345 11.34 -23.29 -13.30
N ALA A 346 11.71 -23.70 -12.09
CA ALA A 346 12.06 -25.08 -11.79
C ALA A 346 10.81 -25.97 -11.69
N VAL A 347 10.92 -27.20 -12.21
CA VAL A 347 9.90 -28.24 -12.07
C VAL A 347 10.56 -29.50 -11.50
N PRO A 348 10.39 -29.81 -10.21
CA PRO A 348 10.97 -30.99 -9.56
C PRO A 348 10.42 -32.30 -10.12
N SER A 349 11.21 -33.38 -10.03
CA SER A 349 10.73 -34.74 -10.33
C SER A 349 9.61 -35.16 -9.39
N GLY A 350 8.66 -35.96 -9.87
CA GLY A 350 7.50 -36.41 -9.09
C GLY A 350 6.41 -35.35 -8.87
N THR A 351 6.55 -34.14 -9.43
CA THR A 351 5.49 -33.12 -9.40
C THR A 351 4.23 -33.69 -10.07
N PRO A 352 3.07 -33.73 -9.38
CA PRO A 352 1.85 -34.32 -9.90
C PRO A 352 1.19 -33.42 -10.95
N ALA A 353 0.24 -33.99 -11.71
CA ALA A 353 -0.64 -33.19 -12.56
C ALA A 353 -1.54 -32.30 -11.68
N ALA A 354 -1.55 -30.99 -11.93
CA ALA A 354 -2.35 -30.07 -11.13
C ALA A 354 -3.83 -30.17 -11.53
N THR A 355 -4.71 -30.41 -10.55
CA THR A 355 -6.17 -30.46 -10.74
C THR A 355 -6.89 -29.18 -10.31
N GLY A 356 -6.19 -28.24 -9.68
CA GLY A 356 -6.71 -26.94 -9.25
C GLY A 356 -5.61 -25.99 -8.77
N THR A 357 -6.00 -24.83 -8.24
CA THR A 357 -5.06 -23.79 -7.76
C THR A 357 -4.38 -24.12 -6.43
N THR A 358 -4.91 -25.09 -5.68
CA THR A 358 -4.37 -25.58 -4.41
C THR A 358 -3.54 -26.86 -4.54
N THR A 359 -3.49 -27.43 -5.76
CA THR A 359 -2.74 -28.67 -6.03
C THR A 359 -1.33 -28.32 -6.54
N PRO A 360 -0.27 -28.97 -6.04
CA PRO A 360 1.08 -28.83 -6.59
C PRO A 360 1.09 -29.14 -8.11
N GLY A 361 1.85 -28.36 -8.90
CA GLY A 361 2.03 -28.60 -10.34
C GLY A 361 1.67 -27.44 -11.27
N LEU A 362 1.34 -26.27 -10.73
CA LEU A 362 1.27 -25.01 -11.49
C LEU A 362 2.68 -24.47 -11.69
N ILE A 363 3.13 -24.41 -12.94
CA ILE A 363 4.50 -24.01 -13.31
C ILE A 363 4.62 -22.49 -13.24
N CYS A 364 3.67 -21.79 -13.86
CA CYS A 364 3.57 -20.33 -13.86
C CYS A 364 2.09 -19.95 -13.93
N TRP A 365 1.64 -19.06 -13.06
CA TRP A 365 0.27 -18.57 -13.05
C TRP A 365 0.17 -17.14 -12.50
N THR A 366 -0.89 -16.44 -12.90
CA THR A 366 -1.23 -15.11 -12.37
C THR A 366 -2.72 -15.04 -12.02
N PRO A 367 -3.06 -14.54 -10.82
CA PRO A 367 -4.43 -14.23 -10.39
C PRO A 367 -4.76 -12.72 -10.49
N GLN A 368 -3.89 -11.95 -11.14
CA GLN A 368 -3.98 -10.49 -11.15
C GLN A 368 -5.16 -9.95 -11.97
N PRO A 369 -5.52 -10.49 -13.16
CA PRO A 369 -6.66 -9.98 -13.94
C PRO A 369 -7.98 -10.14 -13.18
N ALA A 370 -8.85 -9.12 -13.25
CA ALA A 370 -10.17 -9.22 -12.65
C ALA A 370 -11.09 -10.16 -13.47
N ALA A 371 -11.98 -10.88 -12.80
CA ALA A 371 -12.91 -11.80 -13.45
C ALA A 371 -14.23 -11.15 -13.79
N LYS A 372 -14.60 -11.17 -15.08
CA LYS A 372 -15.97 -10.91 -15.50
C LYS A 372 -16.79 -12.19 -15.39
N ALA A 373 -17.78 -12.19 -14.50
CA ALA A 373 -18.74 -13.28 -14.37
C ALA A 373 -19.41 -13.58 -15.72
N GLY A 374 -19.46 -14.85 -16.13
CA GLY A 374 -19.97 -15.27 -17.45
C GLY A 374 -19.13 -14.83 -18.66
N GLY A 375 -17.99 -14.17 -18.45
CA GLY A 375 -17.13 -13.70 -19.54
C GLY A 375 -16.37 -14.83 -20.23
N THR A 376 -16.26 -14.79 -21.56
CA THR A 376 -15.39 -15.69 -22.32
C THR A 376 -14.00 -15.10 -22.46
N TYR A 377 -12.98 -15.88 -22.12
CA TYR A 377 -11.58 -15.52 -22.20
C TYR A 377 -10.82 -16.53 -23.07
N THR A 378 -9.83 -16.03 -23.79
CA THR A 378 -8.80 -16.84 -24.45
C THR A 378 -7.43 -16.48 -23.89
N MET A 379 -6.64 -17.49 -23.54
CA MET A 379 -5.24 -17.33 -23.16
C MET A 379 -4.35 -18.07 -24.14
N GLN A 380 -3.22 -17.44 -24.50
CA GLN A 380 -2.10 -18.07 -25.17
C GLN A 380 -0.77 -17.79 -24.47
N MET A 381 0.16 -18.75 -24.53
CA MET A 381 1.50 -18.63 -23.96
C MET A 381 2.50 -19.49 -24.75
N ARG A 382 3.74 -19.03 -24.90
CA ARG A 382 4.86 -19.82 -25.44
C ARG A 382 5.61 -20.46 -24.29
N VAL A 383 5.91 -21.76 -24.42
CA VAL A 383 6.64 -22.52 -23.41
C VAL A 383 7.70 -23.39 -24.04
N ARG A 384 8.79 -23.67 -23.32
CA ARG A 384 9.81 -24.64 -23.73
C ARG A 384 10.50 -25.27 -22.52
N ASN A 385 11.07 -26.46 -22.74
CA ASN A 385 11.84 -27.18 -21.74
C ASN A 385 13.34 -27.09 -22.08
N LEU A 386 14.14 -26.51 -21.18
CA LEU A 386 15.56 -26.29 -21.41
C LEU A 386 16.47 -27.46 -21.01
N THR A 387 15.95 -28.45 -20.29
CA THR A 387 16.78 -29.50 -19.69
C THR A 387 16.94 -30.68 -20.66
N PRO A 388 18.13 -30.93 -21.24
CA PRO A 388 18.32 -32.04 -22.19
C PRO A 388 17.91 -33.40 -21.59
N SER A 389 17.47 -34.31 -22.46
CA SER A 389 17.07 -35.68 -22.06
C SER A 389 15.89 -35.76 -21.08
N THR A 390 15.07 -34.71 -20.99
CA THR A 390 13.83 -34.72 -20.22
C THR A 390 12.62 -34.54 -21.13
N THR A 391 11.45 -34.98 -20.66
CA THR A 391 10.16 -34.69 -21.31
C THR A 391 9.17 -34.22 -20.25
N LEU A 392 8.34 -33.24 -20.60
CA LEU A 392 7.32 -32.71 -19.71
C LEU A 392 6.00 -32.51 -20.44
N SER A 393 4.93 -33.10 -19.92
CA SER A 393 3.57 -32.88 -20.41
C SER A 393 2.98 -31.66 -19.71
N VAL A 394 2.55 -30.66 -20.47
CA VAL A 394 2.01 -29.38 -19.97
C VAL A 394 0.69 -29.03 -20.63
N ALA A 395 -0.14 -28.24 -19.96
CA ALA A 395 -1.37 -27.69 -20.53
C ALA A 395 -1.61 -26.24 -20.05
N PRO A 396 -2.18 -25.38 -20.90
CA PRO A 396 -2.67 -24.07 -20.48
C PRO A 396 -3.99 -24.22 -19.70
N PHE A 397 -4.25 -23.31 -18.77
CA PHE A 397 -5.52 -23.32 -18.04
C PHE A 397 -6.10 -21.92 -17.79
N LEU A 398 -7.42 -21.90 -17.63
CA LEU A 398 -8.21 -20.79 -17.10
C LEU A 398 -9.02 -21.31 -15.93
N TYR A 399 -8.97 -20.63 -14.80
CA TYR A 399 -9.62 -21.03 -13.58
C TYR A 399 -10.45 -19.87 -13.04
N SER A 400 -11.71 -20.13 -12.69
CA SER A 400 -12.55 -19.21 -11.94
C SER A 400 -13.22 -19.94 -10.79
N SER A 401 -13.51 -19.22 -9.72
CA SER A 401 -14.28 -19.76 -8.60
C SER A 401 -15.26 -18.74 -8.03
N LYS A 402 -16.23 -19.23 -7.25
CA LYS A 402 -17.05 -18.38 -6.39
C LYS A 402 -16.20 -17.79 -5.26
N ALA A 403 -16.75 -16.86 -4.50
CA ALA A 403 -16.07 -16.28 -3.34
C ALA A 403 -15.72 -17.36 -2.28
N ASP A 404 -16.55 -18.39 -2.09
CA ASP A 404 -16.41 -19.40 -1.03
C ASP A 404 -15.90 -20.78 -1.49
N THR A 405 -16.11 -21.15 -2.75
CA THR A 405 -15.93 -22.53 -3.25
C THR A 405 -14.91 -22.60 -4.39
N SER A 406 -13.96 -23.54 -4.33
CA SER A 406 -12.98 -23.77 -5.41
C SER A 406 -13.61 -24.43 -6.64
N GLY A 407 -13.43 -23.84 -7.83
CA GLY A 407 -13.88 -24.41 -9.10
C GLY A 407 -12.93 -25.47 -9.67
N THR A 408 -13.30 -26.05 -10.81
CA THR A 408 -12.40 -26.90 -11.62
C THR A 408 -11.79 -26.05 -12.74
N PRO A 409 -10.47 -26.12 -12.99
CA PRO A 409 -9.85 -25.36 -14.08
C PRO A 409 -10.37 -25.85 -15.44
N ASN A 410 -10.63 -24.91 -16.34
CA ASN A 410 -10.76 -25.17 -17.77
C ASN A 410 -9.38 -25.35 -18.36
N VAL A 411 -9.16 -26.43 -19.10
CA VAL A 411 -7.82 -26.86 -19.52
C VAL A 411 -7.81 -26.98 -21.03
N GLY A 412 -6.81 -26.37 -21.67
CA GLY A 412 -6.59 -26.51 -23.11
C GLY A 412 -5.92 -27.82 -23.47
N SER A 413 -5.57 -27.98 -24.75
CA SER A 413 -4.90 -29.18 -25.24
C SER A 413 -3.53 -29.35 -24.59
N THR A 414 -3.24 -30.58 -24.17
CA THR A 414 -1.93 -30.97 -23.63
C THR A 414 -0.86 -30.99 -24.72
N ALA A 415 0.33 -30.48 -24.41
CA ALA A 415 1.52 -30.58 -25.25
C ALA A 415 2.66 -31.27 -24.49
N VAL A 416 3.46 -32.08 -25.19
CA VAL A 416 4.65 -32.71 -24.64
C VAL A 416 5.88 -31.92 -25.08
N LEU A 417 6.61 -31.36 -24.12
CA LEU A 417 7.84 -30.60 -24.34
C LEU A 417 9.04 -31.53 -24.24
N THR A 418 9.81 -31.64 -25.33
CA THR A 418 11.11 -32.32 -25.34
C THR A 418 12.20 -31.35 -24.91
N GLY A 419 12.98 -31.75 -23.91
CA GLY A 419 14.00 -30.91 -23.30
C GLY A 419 15.27 -30.79 -24.12
N SER A 420 15.75 -29.56 -24.31
CA SER A 420 17.01 -29.22 -24.99
C SER A 420 17.42 -27.79 -24.62
N ALA A 421 18.73 -27.52 -24.55
CA ALA A 421 19.23 -26.16 -24.32
C ALA A 421 18.79 -25.16 -25.41
N THR A 422 18.42 -25.65 -26.59
CA THR A 422 17.90 -24.86 -27.72
C THR A 422 16.49 -25.31 -28.13
N ALA A 423 15.68 -25.80 -27.18
CA ALA A 423 14.33 -26.25 -27.47
C ALA A 423 13.49 -25.17 -28.17
N ALA A 424 12.71 -25.60 -29.17
CA ALA A 424 11.78 -24.73 -29.87
C ALA A 424 10.62 -24.30 -28.94
N TRP A 425 10.05 -23.14 -29.22
CA TRP A 425 8.90 -22.63 -28.48
C TRP A 425 7.60 -23.28 -28.95
N THR A 426 6.85 -23.83 -28.00
CA THR A 426 5.52 -24.39 -28.22
C THR A 426 4.47 -23.41 -27.73
N THR A 427 3.49 -23.06 -28.56
CA THR A 427 2.32 -22.28 -28.11
C THR A 427 1.25 -23.17 -27.53
N LEU A 428 0.77 -22.77 -26.37
CA LEU A 428 -0.38 -23.32 -25.70
C LEU A 428 -1.54 -22.33 -25.80
N THR A 429 -2.76 -22.82 -26.03
CA THR A 429 -3.98 -22.00 -26.08
C THR A 429 -5.11 -22.67 -25.31
N VAL A 430 -5.90 -21.87 -24.59
CA VAL A 430 -7.15 -22.28 -23.95
C VAL A 430 -8.20 -21.20 -24.12
N THR A 431 -9.43 -21.59 -24.43
CA THR A 431 -10.60 -20.70 -24.44
C THR A 431 -11.63 -21.27 -23.48
N ALA A 432 -12.17 -20.43 -22.59
CA ALA A 432 -13.21 -20.82 -21.66
C ALA A 432 -14.13 -19.66 -21.31
N THR A 433 -15.40 -19.98 -21.07
CA THR A 433 -16.35 -19.06 -20.43
C THR A 433 -16.29 -19.29 -18.93
N LEU A 434 -16.06 -18.22 -18.17
CA LEU A 434 -16.09 -18.28 -16.71
C LEU A 434 -17.52 -18.52 -16.24
N ASN A 435 -17.66 -19.10 -15.06
CA ASN A 435 -18.98 -19.33 -14.48
C ASN A 435 -19.72 -18.00 -14.24
N ALA A 436 -21.06 -18.04 -14.23
CA ALA A 436 -21.90 -16.87 -13.98
C ALA A 436 -21.72 -16.27 -12.56
N ASP A 437 -21.01 -16.98 -11.69
CA ASP A 437 -20.70 -16.62 -10.31
C ASP A 437 -19.20 -16.44 -10.06
N ALA A 438 -18.40 -16.25 -11.12
CA ALA A 438 -16.97 -16.06 -11.00
C ALA A 438 -16.62 -14.77 -10.24
N ALA A 439 -15.95 -14.91 -9.09
CA ALA A 439 -15.45 -13.80 -8.28
C ALA A 439 -13.99 -13.46 -8.56
N TYR A 440 -13.21 -14.38 -9.14
CA TYR A 440 -11.84 -14.11 -9.60
C TYR A 440 -11.37 -15.08 -10.68
N LEU A 441 -10.28 -14.70 -11.36
CA LEU A 441 -9.70 -15.38 -12.50
C LEU A 441 -8.23 -15.71 -12.23
N VAL A 442 -7.83 -16.92 -12.54
CA VAL A 442 -6.44 -17.36 -12.58
C VAL A 442 -6.14 -17.94 -13.94
N THR A 443 -4.99 -17.60 -14.50
CA THR A 443 -4.53 -18.16 -15.77
C THR A 443 -3.06 -18.54 -15.69
N GLY A 444 -2.64 -19.53 -16.48
CA GLY A 444 -1.26 -19.99 -16.49
C GLY A 444 -1.05 -21.32 -17.19
N VAL A 445 0.10 -21.92 -16.92
CA VAL A 445 0.49 -23.23 -17.43
C VAL A 445 0.74 -24.18 -16.27
N ARG A 446 0.28 -25.41 -16.44
CA ARG A 446 0.39 -26.47 -15.44
C ARG A 446 1.03 -27.72 -16.04
N VAL A 447 1.54 -28.56 -15.15
CA VAL A 447 1.89 -29.95 -15.44
C VAL A 447 0.61 -30.74 -15.74
N ALA A 448 0.60 -31.47 -16.86
CA ALA A 448 -0.53 -32.28 -17.33
C ALA A 448 -0.38 -33.78 -17.02
N ALA A 449 0.83 -34.24 -16.68
CA ALA A 449 1.09 -35.60 -16.21
C ALA A 449 2.29 -35.59 -15.26
N THR A 450 2.32 -36.51 -14.28
CA THR A 450 3.39 -36.56 -13.27
C THR A 450 4.78 -36.53 -13.90
N THR A 451 5.61 -35.61 -13.42
CA THR A 451 6.91 -35.32 -14.03
C THR A 451 7.92 -36.43 -13.75
N ALA A 452 8.49 -37.03 -14.79
CA ALA A 452 9.43 -38.15 -14.65
C ALA A 452 10.82 -37.72 -14.16
N ALA A 453 11.28 -36.52 -14.51
CA ALA A 453 12.59 -35.99 -14.14
C ALA A 453 12.47 -34.48 -13.84
N ALA A 454 13.39 -33.97 -13.02
CA ALA A 454 13.46 -32.54 -12.77
C ALA A 454 13.90 -31.80 -14.04
N CYS A 455 13.24 -30.68 -14.35
CA CYS A 455 13.52 -29.89 -15.53
C CYS A 455 13.28 -28.39 -15.29
N THR A 456 13.72 -27.58 -16.25
CA THR A 456 13.60 -26.12 -16.22
C THR A 456 12.75 -25.67 -17.39
N ILE A 457 11.67 -24.94 -17.08
CA ILE A 457 10.71 -24.46 -18.05
C ILE A 457 10.84 -22.96 -18.21
N GLN A 458 10.89 -22.51 -19.45
CA GLN A 458 10.78 -21.09 -19.79
C GLN A 458 9.43 -20.79 -20.41
N VAL A 459 8.91 -19.60 -20.09
CA VAL A 459 7.67 -19.07 -20.63
C VAL A 459 7.87 -17.65 -21.16
N ASP A 460 7.15 -17.34 -22.23
CA ASP A 460 7.18 -16.05 -22.93
C ASP A 460 5.88 -15.84 -23.74
N GLY A 461 5.67 -14.66 -24.33
CA GLY A 461 4.59 -14.36 -25.26
C GLY A 461 3.20 -14.59 -24.65
N TRP A 462 3.03 -14.26 -23.37
CA TRP A 462 1.79 -14.50 -22.65
C TRP A 462 0.74 -13.45 -23.01
N GLN A 463 -0.45 -13.91 -23.39
CA GLN A 463 -1.60 -13.04 -23.64
C GLN A 463 -2.86 -13.66 -23.08
N LEU A 464 -3.60 -12.86 -22.31
CA LEU A 464 -4.97 -13.12 -21.89
C LEU A 464 -5.86 -12.05 -22.50
N GLU A 465 -6.97 -12.44 -23.11
CA GLU A 465 -7.91 -11.51 -23.73
C GLU A 465 -9.36 -11.96 -23.56
N THR A 466 -10.29 -11.00 -23.60
CA THR A 466 -11.72 -11.31 -23.68
C THR A 466 -12.09 -11.69 -25.12
N GLY A 467 -12.77 -12.81 -25.28
CA GLY A 467 -13.19 -13.33 -26.58
C GLY A 467 -13.10 -14.85 -26.64
N SER A 468 -13.65 -15.42 -27.71
CA SER A 468 -13.68 -16.87 -27.95
C SER A 468 -12.55 -17.36 -28.85
N THR A 469 -11.69 -16.47 -29.35
CA THR A 469 -10.64 -16.78 -30.33
C THR A 469 -9.36 -16.04 -29.98
N ALA A 470 -8.22 -16.73 -30.08
CA ALA A 470 -6.91 -16.15 -29.87
C ALA A 470 -6.55 -15.19 -31.01
N THR A 471 -6.08 -14.00 -30.67
CA THR A 471 -5.56 -13.01 -31.62
C THR A 471 -4.02 -13.03 -31.65
N PRO A 472 -3.38 -12.45 -32.69
CA PRO A 472 -1.93 -12.30 -32.70
C PRO A 472 -1.41 -11.61 -31.44
N TRP A 473 -0.27 -12.09 -30.95
CA TRP A 473 0.30 -11.55 -29.71
C TRP A 473 0.56 -10.04 -29.82
N THR A 474 0.17 -9.30 -28.78
CA THR A 474 0.46 -7.86 -28.65
C THR A 474 0.99 -7.58 -27.24
N CYS A 475 2.07 -6.79 -27.16
CA CYS A 475 2.57 -6.29 -25.88
C CYS A 475 1.51 -5.40 -25.23
N PRO A 476 1.12 -5.63 -23.98
CA PRO A 476 0.11 -4.81 -23.33
C PRO A 476 0.63 -3.38 -23.07
N GLY A 477 -0.30 -2.44 -22.99
CA GLY A 477 -0.01 -1.13 -22.40
C GLY A 477 0.35 -1.25 -20.91
N THR A 478 0.90 -0.18 -20.36
CA THR A 478 1.19 -0.11 -18.93
C THR A 478 -0.12 0.04 -18.14
N TRP A 479 -0.32 -0.80 -17.14
CA TRP A 479 -1.41 -0.66 -16.18
C TRP A 479 -1.01 0.34 -15.09
N TYR A 480 -1.70 1.47 -15.06
CA TYR A 480 -1.54 2.49 -14.04
C TYR A 480 -2.63 2.34 -12.97
N PRO A 481 -2.26 2.26 -11.68
CA PRO A 481 -3.25 2.35 -10.61
C PRO A 481 -3.85 3.76 -10.57
N PHE A 482 -5.16 3.81 -10.33
CA PHE A 482 -5.98 5.02 -10.17
C PHE A 482 -6.37 5.22 -8.71
N PHE A 483 -6.80 4.14 -8.06
CA PHE A 483 -7.19 4.11 -6.65
C PHE A 483 -7.11 2.67 -6.13
N GLY A 484 -6.67 2.52 -4.88
CA GLY A 484 -6.74 1.27 -4.14
C GLY A 484 -7.15 1.52 -2.70
N GLY A 485 -8.26 0.92 -2.28
CA GLY A 485 -8.84 1.15 -0.96
C GLY A 485 -9.95 0.15 -0.62
N TRP A 486 -10.88 0.58 0.22
CA TRP A 486 -11.82 -0.27 0.95
C TRP A 486 -13.21 0.33 0.88
N VAL A 487 -14.21 -0.43 0.44
CA VAL A 487 -15.60 0.05 0.34
C VAL A 487 -16.19 0.22 1.73
N GLU A 488 -16.64 1.42 2.11
CA GLU A 488 -17.26 1.65 3.43
C GLU A 488 -18.75 1.28 3.46
N ARG A 489 -19.45 1.54 2.36
CA ARG A 489 -20.91 1.45 2.29
C ARG A 489 -21.42 1.12 0.90
N TYR A 490 -22.60 0.50 0.86
CA TYR A 490 -23.33 0.09 -0.34
C TYR A 490 -24.78 0.63 -0.33
N PRO A 491 -25.00 1.95 -0.28
CA PRO A 491 -26.36 2.51 -0.27
C PRO A 491 -27.11 2.13 -1.56
N PRO A 492 -28.24 1.39 -1.48
CA PRO A 492 -29.05 1.11 -2.66
C PRO A 492 -29.85 2.34 -3.06
N ASP A 493 -30.06 2.52 -4.35
CA ASP A 493 -30.87 3.59 -4.94
C ASP A 493 -31.74 3.01 -6.07
N TRP A 494 -32.95 3.55 -6.26
CA TRP A 494 -33.85 3.12 -7.32
C TRP A 494 -34.39 4.32 -8.10
N SER A 495 -34.27 4.22 -9.42
CA SER A 495 -34.82 5.17 -10.39
C SER A 495 -35.90 4.51 -11.25
N ASN A 496 -36.58 5.30 -12.09
CA ASN A 496 -37.66 4.83 -12.97
C ASN A 496 -38.76 4.07 -12.20
N ASP A 497 -39.36 4.75 -11.20
CA ASP A 497 -40.45 4.20 -10.36
C ASP A 497 -40.12 2.85 -9.68
N GLY A 498 -38.85 2.67 -9.29
CA GLY A 498 -38.41 1.46 -8.59
C GLY A 498 -37.88 0.34 -9.48
N THR A 499 -37.94 0.50 -10.81
CA THR A 499 -37.61 -0.58 -11.75
C THR A 499 -36.12 -0.66 -12.12
N TYR A 500 -35.34 0.40 -11.87
CA TYR A 500 -33.91 0.44 -12.16
C TYR A 500 -33.09 0.69 -10.89
N GLY A 501 -32.59 -0.41 -10.30
CA GLY A 501 -31.76 -0.41 -9.11
C GLY A 501 -30.28 -0.10 -9.38
N ARG A 502 -29.68 0.71 -8.49
CA ARG A 502 -28.26 1.06 -8.42
C ARG A 502 -27.76 0.84 -7.00
N THR A 503 -26.45 0.75 -6.83
CA THR A 503 -25.80 0.84 -5.52
C THR A 503 -24.70 1.88 -5.61
N GLY A 504 -24.69 2.81 -4.65
CA GLY A 504 -23.57 3.73 -4.49
C GLY A 504 -22.38 2.98 -3.91
N ILE A 505 -21.18 3.31 -4.37
CA ILE A 505 -19.93 2.81 -3.80
C ILE A 505 -19.13 4.01 -3.35
N THR A 506 -18.82 4.07 -2.05
CA THR A 506 -17.81 4.95 -1.48
C THR A 506 -16.70 4.07 -0.94
N ALA A 507 -15.48 4.24 -1.44
CA ALA A 507 -14.30 3.55 -0.94
C ALA A 507 -13.27 4.55 -0.40
N VAL A 508 -12.63 4.18 0.70
CA VAL A 508 -11.59 4.98 1.38
C VAL A 508 -10.27 4.24 1.36
N ASP A 509 -9.17 4.97 1.39
CA ASP A 509 -7.85 4.35 1.44
C ASP A 509 -7.51 3.81 2.84
N THR A 510 -6.31 3.24 2.96
CA THR A 510 -5.80 2.61 4.18
C THR A 510 -5.72 3.56 5.39
N PHE A 511 -5.61 4.89 5.22
CA PHE A 511 -5.58 5.80 6.36
C PHE A 511 -6.91 5.79 7.12
N ALA A 512 -8.05 5.67 6.44
CA ALA A 512 -9.34 5.57 7.13
C ALA A 512 -9.48 4.29 7.98
N LEU A 513 -8.77 3.21 7.63
CA LEU A 513 -8.68 2.02 8.48
C LEU A 513 -7.77 2.25 9.68
N LEU A 514 -6.60 2.86 9.46
CA LEU A 514 -5.62 3.13 10.52
C LEU A 514 -6.15 4.14 11.54
N SER A 515 -7.01 5.08 11.14
CA SER A 515 -7.63 6.03 12.06
C SER A 515 -8.64 5.39 13.02
N GLN A 516 -8.96 4.10 12.83
CA GLN A 516 -9.80 3.32 13.76
C GLN A 516 -8.95 2.51 14.76
N ALA A 517 -7.62 2.51 14.62
CA ALA A 517 -6.71 1.75 15.47
C ALA A 517 -6.17 2.66 16.59
N ASP A 518 -6.68 2.45 17.80
CA ASP A 518 -6.15 3.10 19.00
C ASP A 518 -4.82 2.46 19.41
N LEU A 519 -3.85 3.29 19.79
CA LEU A 519 -2.53 2.85 20.21
C LEU A 519 -2.44 2.75 21.74
N ASP A 520 -1.87 1.64 22.20
CA ASP A 520 -1.43 1.47 23.58
C ASP A 520 -0.14 2.27 23.86
N ASP A 521 0.23 2.36 25.14
CA ASP A 521 1.57 2.82 25.52
C ASP A 521 2.67 1.94 24.88
N PRO A 522 3.87 2.50 24.59
CA PRO A 522 4.90 1.78 23.86
C PRO A 522 5.29 0.43 24.47
N LEU A 523 5.32 0.32 25.80
CA LEU A 523 5.64 -0.94 26.47
C LEU A 523 4.56 -1.99 26.22
N THR A 524 3.30 -1.65 26.48
CA THR A 524 2.17 -2.56 26.28
C THR A 524 2.07 -2.98 24.81
N ALA A 525 2.18 -2.03 23.89
CA ALA A 525 2.14 -2.32 22.46
C ALA A 525 3.28 -3.26 22.03
N GLU A 526 4.49 -3.07 22.58
CA GLU A 526 5.63 -3.96 22.32
C GLU A 526 5.43 -5.35 22.93
N ILE A 527 4.81 -5.45 24.11
CA ILE A 527 4.49 -6.73 24.72
C ILE A 527 3.48 -7.51 23.86
N SER A 528 2.40 -6.84 23.45
CA SER A 528 1.30 -7.40 22.66
C SER A 528 1.74 -7.86 21.26
N ASN A 529 2.66 -7.12 20.63
CA ASN A 529 3.12 -7.40 19.26
C ASN A 529 4.37 -8.31 19.19
N ASN A 530 4.87 -8.82 20.32
CA ASN A 530 6.03 -9.71 20.34
C ASN A 530 5.64 -11.20 20.22
N GLY A 531 6.38 -11.95 19.39
CA GLY A 531 6.14 -13.37 19.16
C GLY A 531 4.72 -13.64 18.62
N THR A 532 3.94 -14.44 19.34
CA THR A 532 2.53 -14.74 19.05
C THR A 532 1.57 -13.92 19.93
N GLY A 533 2.05 -12.85 20.56
CA GLY A 533 1.39 -12.17 21.66
C GLY A 533 1.60 -12.87 23.02
N PRO A 534 1.41 -12.14 24.13
CA PRO A 534 1.56 -12.69 25.46
C PRO A 534 0.40 -13.64 25.78
N ARG A 535 0.70 -14.71 26.53
CA ARG A 535 -0.30 -15.54 27.19
C ARG A 535 -1.08 -14.76 28.25
N PHE A 536 -0.39 -13.91 29.00
CA PHE A 536 -0.98 -13.01 29.98
C PHE A 536 -0.09 -11.77 30.15
N LEU A 537 -0.67 -10.67 30.61
CA LEU A 537 0.02 -9.45 30.99
C LEU A 537 -0.64 -8.88 32.25
N PHE A 538 0.05 -8.94 33.39
CA PHE A 538 -0.33 -8.17 34.57
C PHE A 538 0.46 -6.86 34.56
N LYS A 539 -0.23 -5.74 34.29
CA LYS A 539 0.38 -4.39 34.32
C LYS A 539 0.62 -3.87 35.74
N LEU A 540 0.04 -4.51 36.76
CA LEU A 540 0.26 -4.20 38.19
C LEU A 540 0.03 -2.72 38.56
N ASP A 541 -0.75 -2.02 37.73
CA ASP A 541 -1.14 -0.62 37.84
C ASP A 541 -2.56 -0.48 38.44
N ASP A 542 -3.05 -1.55 39.08
CA ASP A 542 -4.35 -1.57 39.73
C ASP A 542 -4.47 -0.46 40.79
N ALA A 543 -5.70 0.01 41.02
CA ALA A 543 -5.94 1.12 41.94
C ALA A 543 -5.54 0.77 43.39
N GLN A 544 -5.13 1.78 44.16
CA GLN A 544 -4.81 1.61 45.58
C GLN A 544 -5.98 0.96 46.35
N GLY A 545 -5.67 -0.06 47.16
CA GLY A 545 -6.66 -0.84 47.90
C GLY A 545 -7.17 -2.10 47.18
N SER A 546 -6.75 -2.33 45.93
CA SER A 546 -7.03 -3.59 45.21
C SER A 546 -6.42 -4.80 45.92
N THR A 547 -7.11 -5.94 45.92
CA THR A 547 -6.65 -7.22 46.50
C THR A 547 -6.28 -8.26 45.44
N SER A 548 -6.22 -7.83 44.18
CA SER A 548 -5.88 -8.66 43.04
C SER A 548 -5.39 -7.81 41.87
N ALA A 549 -4.60 -8.42 40.99
CA ALA A 549 -4.15 -7.80 39.75
C ALA A 549 -4.94 -8.31 38.54
N ALA A 550 -5.41 -7.41 37.67
CA ALA A 550 -6.11 -7.78 36.44
C ALA A 550 -5.15 -8.20 35.31
N ASP A 551 -5.56 -9.18 34.51
CA ASP A 551 -4.86 -9.56 33.27
C ASP A 551 -5.32 -8.68 32.12
N ALA A 552 -4.42 -7.85 31.60
CA ALA A 552 -4.66 -6.91 30.52
C ALA A 552 -4.95 -7.59 29.17
N THR A 553 -4.66 -8.89 29.03
CA THR A 553 -5.05 -9.65 27.83
C THR A 553 -6.52 -10.08 27.86
N GLY A 554 -7.17 -10.03 29.03
CA GLY A 554 -8.53 -10.53 29.24
C GLY A 554 -8.65 -12.06 29.23
N THR A 555 -7.54 -12.80 29.22
CA THR A 555 -7.53 -14.27 29.09
C THR A 555 -7.81 -14.96 30.43
N TYR A 556 -7.27 -14.43 31.53
CA TYR A 556 -7.35 -15.04 32.86
C TYR A 556 -8.12 -14.18 33.87
N PRO A 557 -8.79 -14.80 34.87
CA PRO A 557 -9.35 -14.05 36.01
C PRO A 557 -8.27 -13.30 36.80
N PRO A 558 -8.63 -12.25 37.57
CA PRO A 558 -7.66 -11.49 38.36
C PRO A 558 -6.88 -12.32 39.39
N ALA A 559 -5.56 -12.14 39.44
CA ALA A 559 -4.66 -12.84 40.34
C ALA A 559 -4.75 -12.26 41.76
N GLN A 560 -5.21 -13.06 42.71
CA GLN A 560 -5.42 -12.67 44.10
C GLN A 560 -4.10 -12.56 44.88
N THR A 561 -4.08 -11.73 45.92
CA THR A 561 -2.99 -11.74 46.91
C THR A 561 -3.03 -13.00 47.78
N GLY A 562 -1.87 -13.57 48.10
CA GLY A 562 -1.68 -14.67 49.03
C GLY A 562 -0.93 -14.23 50.29
N ILE A 563 -1.21 -14.93 51.40
CA ILE A 563 -0.58 -14.70 52.71
C ILE A 563 0.29 -15.91 53.08
N SER A 564 1.47 -15.65 53.63
CA SER A 564 2.38 -16.66 54.15
C SER A 564 1.83 -17.35 55.40
N LYS A 565 2.18 -18.63 55.59
CA LYS A 565 1.93 -19.37 56.83
C LYS A 565 2.49 -18.68 58.07
N TYR A 566 3.56 -17.89 57.91
CA TYR A 566 4.26 -17.23 59.00
C TYR A 566 3.71 -15.84 59.33
N GLY A 567 2.60 -15.43 58.70
CA GLY A 567 1.94 -14.14 58.89
C GLY A 567 1.93 -13.30 57.62
N ALA A 568 1.16 -12.22 57.64
CA ALA A 568 1.10 -11.27 56.52
C ALA A 568 2.33 -10.36 56.50
N GLY A 569 2.80 -10.05 55.29
CA GLY A 569 3.65 -8.89 55.02
C GLY A 569 2.79 -7.75 54.46
N SER A 570 3.34 -6.94 53.56
CA SER A 570 2.61 -5.88 52.86
C SER A 570 2.68 -6.06 51.34
N LEU A 571 1.54 -5.93 50.66
CA LEU A 571 1.42 -5.81 49.21
C LEU A 571 0.39 -4.71 48.93
N VAL A 572 0.80 -3.66 48.23
CA VAL A 572 -0.04 -2.50 47.92
C VAL A 572 0.10 -2.16 46.43
N PHE A 573 -1.02 -1.90 45.76
CA PHE A 573 -1.04 -1.35 44.40
C PHE A 573 -1.22 0.17 44.44
N GLY A 574 -1.00 0.84 43.31
CA GLY A 574 -1.20 2.28 43.20
C GLY A 574 0.00 3.12 43.64
N THR A 575 1.18 2.52 43.86
CA THR A 575 2.38 3.27 44.24
C THR A 575 3.02 3.93 43.01
N GLU A 576 3.50 5.16 43.14
CA GLU A 576 4.21 5.84 42.05
C GLU A 576 5.61 5.24 41.80
N VAL A 577 6.03 5.28 40.54
CA VAL A 577 7.38 4.86 40.12
C VAL A 577 8.43 5.78 40.75
N THR A 578 9.30 5.21 41.59
CA THR A 578 10.44 5.92 42.18
C THR A 578 11.73 5.09 42.04
N ALA A 579 12.89 5.73 42.17
CA ALA A 579 14.21 5.08 42.09
C ALA A 579 15.23 5.81 42.98
N THR A 580 16.37 5.16 43.26
CA THR A 580 17.51 5.80 43.95
C THR A 580 18.15 6.87 43.06
N ASP A 581 18.36 6.57 41.78
CA ASP A 581 18.66 7.57 40.76
C ASP A 581 17.34 8.02 40.10
N PRO A 582 16.83 9.22 40.41
CA PRO A 582 15.55 9.68 39.90
C PRO A 582 15.56 10.03 38.40
N VAL A 583 16.75 10.04 37.75
CA VAL A 583 16.90 10.37 36.33
C VAL A 583 17.15 9.10 35.52
N ASN A 584 18.20 8.34 35.85
CA ASN A 584 18.58 7.15 35.06
C ASN A 584 18.03 5.86 35.65
N GLY A 585 17.58 5.86 36.91
CA GLY A 585 17.07 4.68 37.60
C GLY A 585 15.61 4.38 37.35
N ILE A 586 14.86 5.26 36.68
CA ILE A 586 13.45 5.11 36.33
C ILE A 586 13.26 4.59 34.88
N PHE A 587 12.01 4.31 34.49
CA PHE A 587 11.62 3.93 33.14
C PHE A 587 10.45 4.81 32.68
N THR A 588 10.27 5.00 31.36
CA THR A 588 9.22 5.89 30.80
C THR A 588 8.22 5.18 29.89
N GLY A 589 8.40 3.88 29.63
CA GLY A 589 7.61 3.11 28.68
C GLY A 589 6.14 2.92 29.08
N ALA A 590 5.83 2.99 30.38
CA ALA A 590 4.48 2.96 30.92
C ALA A 590 4.38 3.93 32.10
N ALA A 591 3.41 4.84 32.07
CA ALA A 591 3.24 5.92 33.06
C ALA A 591 2.34 5.54 34.27
N GLY A 592 1.96 4.27 34.39
CA GLY A 592 1.05 3.78 35.42
C GLY A 592 1.73 3.56 36.79
N PRO A 593 0.93 3.48 37.88
CA PRO A 593 1.43 3.04 39.18
C PRO A 593 1.91 1.58 39.16
N VAL A 594 2.52 1.13 40.26
CA VAL A 594 3.12 -0.20 40.39
C VAL A 594 2.66 -0.93 41.65
N MET A 595 2.98 -2.23 41.72
CA MET A 595 2.79 -3.05 42.92
C MET A 595 4.04 -2.96 43.81
N THR A 596 3.85 -2.59 45.07
CA THR A 596 4.90 -2.52 46.10
C THR A 596 4.73 -3.65 47.11
N LEU A 597 5.83 -4.33 47.40
CA LEU A 597 5.96 -5.39 48.39
C LEU A 597 6.88 -4.94 49.53
N ASP A 598 6.41 -5.03 50.77
CA ASP A 598 7.23 -4.82 51.97
C ASP A 598 7.09 -6.02 52.90
N ASN A 599 7.82 -7.09 52.55
CA ASN A 599 7.83 -8.34 53.30
C ASN A 599 8.97 -8.38 54.32
N SER A 600 8.77 -9.13 55.41
CA SER A 600 9.77 -9.26 56.49
C SER A 600 10.97 -10.09 56.06
N ASN A 601 12.14 -9.82 56.64
CA ASN A 601 13.41 -10.52 56.40
C ASN A 601 13.77 -10.66 54.89
N PRO A 602 13.74 -9.57 54.12
CA PRO A 602 14.01 -9.63 52.69
C PRO A 602 15.45 -10.05 52.42
N GLY A 603 15.66 -10.99 51.50
CA GLY A 603 17.01 -11.45 51.12
C GLY A 603 17.68 -12.45 52.09
N GLU A 604 16.98 -12.88 53.14
CA GLU A 604 17.48 -13.82 54.14
C GLU A 604 16.93 -15.25 53.95
N ASN A 605 17.70 -16.26 54.37
CA ASN A 605 17.26 -17.66 54.35
C ASN A 605 16.59 -18.07 55.68
N VAL A 606 15.43 -17.48 55.97
CA VAL A 606 14.70 -17.69 57.22
C VAL A 606 13.21 -17.96 56.96
N THR A 607 12.61 -18.85 57.75
CA THR A 607 11.22 -19.30 57.62
C THR A 607 10.32 -18.78 58.75
N THR A 608 10.59 -17.56 59.24
CA THR A 608 9.89 -16.96 60.40
C THR A 608 9.31 -15.57 60.12
N GLY A 609 9.54 -15.00 58.93
CA GLY A 609 9.05 -13.67 58.54
C GLY A 609 7.73 -13.73 57.77
N GLY A 610 6.79 -12.86 58.11
CA GLY A 610 5.53 -12.71 57.38
C GLY A 610 5.73 -12.15 55.97
N ALA A 611 4.94 -12.65 55.01
CA ALA A 611 4.99 -12.22 53.62
C ALA A 611 3.60 -12.23 52.98
N THR A 612 3.36 -11.24 52.12
CA THR A 612 2.22 -11.15 51.21
C THR A 612 2.77 -11.17 49.78
N PHE A 613 2.17 -11.94 48.89
CA PHE A 613 2.67 -12.16 47.53
C PHE A 613 1.52 -12.20 46.52
N LEU A 614 1.81 -11.99 45.24
CA LEU A 614 0.81 -12.17 44.19
C LEU A 614 0.72 -13.64 43.81
N ARG A 615 -0.48 -14.23 43.86
CA ARG A 615 -0.71 -15.65 43.62
C ARG A 615 -1.33 -15.86 42.24
N LEU A 616 -0.50 -16.04 41.21
CA LEU A 616 -0.96 -16.30 39.84
C LEU A 616 -1.75 -17.61 39.72
N SER A 617 -1.49 -18.58 40.61
CA SER A 617 -2.27 -19.84 40.66
C SER A 617 -3.75 -19.65 40.97
N SER A 618 -4.15 -18.53 41.58
CA SER A 618 -5.57 -18.19 41.77
C SER A 618 -6.29 -17.84 40.46
N SER A 619 -5.55 -17.42 39.44
CA SER A 619 -6.02 -17.20 38.07
C SER A 619 -5.96 -18.47 37.20
N GLY A 620 -5.56 -19.62 37.77
CA GLY A 620 -5.32 -20.84 37.01
C GLY A 620 -3.94 -20.93 36.35
N ILE A 621 -3.01 -20.01 36.67
CA ILE A 621 -1.64 -20.02 36.17
C ILE A 621 -0.75 -20.75 37.19
N ALA A 622 -0.40 -22.01 36.91
CA ALA A 622 0.45 -22.83 37.80
C ALA A 622 1.95 -22.75 37.47
N GLY A 623 2.30 -22.02 36.41
CA GLY A 623 3.64 -21.90 35.82
C GLY A 623 3.53 -21.71 34.31
N PRO A 624 4.64 -21.84 33.55
CA PRO A 624 4.59 -21.81 32.09
C PRO A 624 3.64 -22.87 31.53
N ALA A 625 2.72 -22.49 30.63
CA ALA A 625 1.71 -23.40 30.09
C ALA A 625 2.33 -24.60 29.34
N ASN A 626 3.41 -24.33 28.61
CA ASN A 626 4.30 -25.36 28.07
C ASN A 626 5.68 -25.19 28.72
N PRO A 627 6.02 -25.97 29.75
CA PRO A 627 7.32 -25.87 30.41
C PRO A 627 8.53 -26.10 29.50
N ALA A 628 8.32 -26.68 28.31
CA ALA A 628 9.36 -26.92 27.30
C ALA A 628 9.57 -25.76 26.32
N LEU A 629 8.67 -24.77 26.25
CA LEU A 629 8.81 -23.60 25.37
C LEU A 629 8.04 -22.38 25.91
N TRP A 630 8.76 -21.36 26.36
CA TRP A 630 8.17 -20.13 26.91
C TRP A 630 9.22 -19.02 27.08
N THR A 631 8.74 -17.77 27.21
CA THR A 631 9.51 -16.60 27.67
C THR A 631 8.68 -15.82 28.67
N ARG A 632 9.30 -15.25 29.71
CA ARG A 632 8.67 -14.36 30.68
C ARG A 632 9.49 -13.08 30.85
N ALA A 633 8.81 -11.97 31.10
CA ALA A 633 9.42 -10.69 31.42
C ALA A 633 8.88 -10.15 32.75
N ILE A 634 9.78 -9.59 33.56
CA ILE A 634 9.47 -8.96 34.85
C ILE A 634 10.32 -7.70 34.97
N ALA A 635 9.66 -6.55 35.18
CA ALA A 635 10.32 -5.31 35.54
C ALA A 635 10.14 -5.03 37.03
N PHE A 636 11.24 -4.75 37.73
CA PHE A 636 11.26 -4.64 39.18
C PHE A 636 12.28 -3.62 39.66
N ARG A 637 12.11 -3.19 40.91
CA ARG A 637 13.09 -2.45 41.70
C ARG A 637 13.20 -3.08 43.07
N TYR A 638 14.41 -3.36 43.55
CA TYR A 638 14.61 -3.90 44.90
C TYR A 638 14.99 -2.79 45.89
N THR A 639 14.25 -2.69 47.01
CA THR A 639 14.46 -1.65 48.04
C THR A 639 14.88 -2.20 49.40
N GLY A 640 15.10 -3.51 49.49
CA GLY A 640 15.66 -4.15 50.68
C GLY A 640 17.17 -3.91 50.85
N PRO A 641 17.73 -4.34 52.00
CA PRO A 641 19.18 -4.38 52.19
C PRO A 641 19.82 -5.39 51.22
N GLN A 642 21.12 -5.26 50.95
CA GLN A 642 21.86 -6.26 50.16
C GLN A 642 21.53 -7.68 50.64
N PRO A 643 21.09 -8.60 49.76
CA PRO A 643 20.70 -9.94 50.19
C PRO A 643 21.86 -10.64 50.89
N THR A 644 21.62 -11.18 52.09
CA THR A 644 22.62 -12.01 52.78
C THR A 644 22.65 -13.43 52.22
N TYR A 645 21.57 -13.85 51.56
CA TYR A 645 21.46 -15.12 50.85
C TYR A 645 20.82 -14.95 49.46
N ALA A 646 19.50 -14.83 49.38
CA ALA A 646 18.77 -14.65 48.13
C ALA A 646 17.42 -13.96 48.39
N THR A 647 16.95 -13.17 47.43
CA THR A 647 15.59 -12.60 47.42
C THR A 647 14.87 -13.01 46.13
N CYS A 648 13.72 -13.65 46.27
CA CYS A 648 13.01 -14.31 45.19
C CYS A 648 11.93 -13.38 44.59
N LEU A 649 12.13 -13.02 43.32
CA LEU A 649 11.20 -12.22 42.54
C LEU A 649 9.99 -13.06 42.12
N TRP A 650 10.26 -14.26 41.63
CA TRP A 650 9.26 -15.17 41.07
C TRP A 650 9.59 -16.62 41.41
N SER A 651 8.60 -17.41 41.79
CA SER A 651 8.76 -18.85 42.03
C SER A 651 7.57 -19.68 41.55
N SER A 652 7.88 -20.85 40.99
CA SER A 652 6.93 -21.89 40.62
C SER A 652 7.49 -23.27 40.95
N MET A 653 6.64 -24.17 41.48
CA MET A 653 7.08 -25.49 41.95
C MET A 653 5.97 -26.55 41.89
N ASP A 654 6.37 -27.81 41.95
CA ASP A 654 5.49 -28.98 42.04
C ASP A 654 5.17 -29.39 43.49
N GLN A 655 4.56 -30.57 43.64
CA GLN A 655 4.20 -31.14 44.95
C GLN A 655 5.23 -32.10 45.56
N GLN A 656 6.32 -32.43 44.87
CA GLN A 656 7.21 -33.52 45.28
C GLN A 656 8.16 -33.07 46.39
N ARG A 657 8.38 -33.99 47.35
CA ARG A 657 9.23 -33.75 48.53
C ARG A 657 10.15 -34.92 48.80
N ALA A 658 11.35 -34.60 49.26
CA ALA A 658 12.31 -35.54 49.83
C ALA A 658 12.79 -35.00 51.18
N ALA A 659 12.74 -35.83 52.22
CA ALA A 659 13.13 -35.46 53.59
C ALA A 659 12.49 -34.14 54.10
N GLY A 660 11.25 -33.86 53.72
CA GLY A 660 10.54 -32.65 54.14
C GLY A 660 10.95 -31.37 53.40
N THR A 661 11.77 -31.45 52.35
CA THR A 661 12.18 -30.32 51.50
C THR A 661 11.63 -30.52 50.08
N PRO A 662 11.27 -29.46 49.34
CA PRO A 662 10.92 -29.56 47.93
C PRO A 662 12.02 -30.26 47.12
N SER A 663 11.67 -31.29 46.35
CA SER A 663 12.64 -32.12 45.63
C SER A 663 12.29 -32.43 44.18
N GLY A 664 11.11 -32.02 43.71
CA GLY A 664 10.70 -32.19 42.33
C GLY A 664 11.00 -30.98 41.47
N SER A 665 10.11 -30.71 40.53
CA SER A 665 10.23 -29.58 39.62
C SER A 665 10.09 -28.26 40.36
N HIS A 666 11.03 -27.36 40.12
CA HIS A 666 10.90 -25.97 40.51
C HIS A 666 11.68 -25.05 39.58
N ILE A 667 11.14 -23.86 39.42
CA ILE A 667 11.73 -22.79 38.63
C ILE A 667 11.50 -21.47 39.36
N TYR A 668 12.56 -20.69 39.51
CA TYR A 668 12.48 -19.42 40.21
C TYR A 668 13.56 -18.45 39.72
N VAL A 669 13.25 -17.16 39.83
CA VAL A 669 14.16 -16.05 39.56
C VAL A 669 14.37 -15.28 40.85
N TYR A 670 15.63 -15.07 41.21
CA TYR A 670 16.04 -14.42 42.45
C TYR A 670 17.28 -13.56 42.24
N LEU A 671 17.50 -12.60 43.13
CA LEU A 671 18.80 -11.94 43.27
C LEU A 671 19.62 -12.71 44.30
N TRP A 672 20.87 -13.04 43.97
CA TRP A 672 21.79 -13.70 44.88
C TRP A 672 22.42 -12.71 45.88
N SER A 673 23.36 -13.17 46.71
CA SER A 673 24.00 -12.32 47.73
C SER A 673 24.91 -11.22 47.16
N ASP A 674 25.32 -11.34 45.90
CA ASP A 674 25.97 -10.27 45.13
C ASP A 674 24.97 -9.36 44.42
N GLY A 675 23.67 -9.58 44.63
CA GLY A 675 22.55 -8.83 44.09
C GLY A 675 22.32 -9.01 42.59
N LYS A 676 22.98 -10.00 41.97
CA LYS A 676 22.76 -10.33 40.55
C LYS A 676 21.60 -11.32 40.37
N PRO A 677 20.80 -11.16 39.31
CA PRO A 677 19.70 -12.06 39.04
C PRO A 677 20.18 -13.42 38.52
N VAL A 678 19.51 -14.48 38.96
CA VAL A 678 19.75 -15.86 38.58
C VAL A 678 18.42 -16.54 38.27
N LEU A 679 18.36 -17.24 37.13
CA LEU A 679 17.29 -18.19 36.81
C LEU A 679 17.73 -19.59 37.24
N HIS A 680 17.00 -20.20 38.17
CA HIS A 680 17.21 -21.58 38.58
C HIS A 680 16.12 -22.48 38.02
N MET A 681 16.51 -23.63 37.46
CA MET A 681 15.62 -24.64 36.90
C MET A 681 15.97 -26.04 37.37
N LEU A 682 14.95 -26.80 37.78
CA LEU A 682 15.03 -28.23 38.08
C LEU A 682 13.77 -28.94 37.54
N GLY A 683 13.97 -30.12 36.94
CA GLY A 683 12.89 -31.00 36.51
C GLY A 683 12.51 -32.06 37.56
N PRO A 684 11.50 -32.90 37.29
CA PRO A 684 10.89 -33.78 38.28
C PRO A 684 11.76 -34.98 38.73
N SER A 685 12.88 -35.23 38.03
CA SER A 685 13.68 -36.46 38.19
C SER A 685 14.90 -36.32 39.11
N GLY A 686 15.01 -35.24 39.89
CA GLY A 686 16.20 -34.97 40.71
C GLY A 686 17.48 -34.80 39.88
N GLY A 687 17.36 -34.28 38.65
CA GLY A 687 18.50 -33.98 37.78
C GLY A 687 19.42 -32.91 38.39
N THR A 688 20.58 -32.64 37.79
CA THR A 688 21.42 -31.54 38.24
C THR A 688 20.72 -30.21 37.93
N PRO A 689 20.42 -29.37 38.94
CA PRO A 689 19.79 -28.08 38.70
C PRO A 689 20.70 -27.20 37.84
N VAL A 690 20.07 -26.34 37.04
CA VAL A 690 20.77 -25.38 36.18
C VAL A 690 20.54 -23.98 36.74
N ASN A 691 21.64 -23.27 36.99
CA ASN A 691 21.64 -21.85 37.33
C ASN A 691 22.14 -21.06 36.12
N VAL A 692 21.30 -20.18 35.60
CA VAL A 692 21.65 -19.28 34.50
C VAL A 692 21.70 -17.86 35.02
N TYR A 693 22.89 -17.26 34.92
CA TYR A 693 23.11 -15.86 35.26
C TYR A 693 22.71 -14.98 34.08
N PHE A 694 22.04 -13.88 34.36
CA PHE A 694 21.72 -12.90 33.33
C PHE A 694 23.02 -12.19 32.90
N GLY A 695 23.18 -11.92 31.61
CA GLY A 695 24.49 -11.58 31.00
C GLY A 695 25.13 -10.26 31.42
N SER A 696 24.50 -9.44 32.26
CA SER A 696 25.02 -8.14 32.72
C SER A 696 25.72 -8.26 34.08
N PRO A 697 26.87 -7.59 34.31
CA PRO A 697 27.55 -7.62 35.60
C PRO A 697 26.90 -6.72 36.68
N THR A 698 25.84 -5.98 36.35
CA THR A 698 25.24 -4.96 37.23
C THR A 698 24.49 -5.59 38.40
N ASN A 699 24.77 -5.10 39.61
CA ASN A 699 24.03 -5.41 40.83
C ASN A 699 22.63 -4.76 40.76
N CYS A 700 21.57 -5.54 40.88
CA CYS A 700 20.17 -5.06 40.88
C CYS A 700 19.64 -4.67 42.28
N ALA A 701 20.45 -4.86 43.33
CA ALA A 701 20.15 -4.41 44.68
C ALA A 701 20.69 -2.98 44.92
N ASP A 702 20.36 -2.06 44.02
CA ASP A 702 20.80 -0.66 44.01
C ASP A 702 19.63 0.35 44.20
N GLY A 703 18.40 -0.15 44.25
CA GLY A 703 17.20 0.66 44.34
C GLY A 703 16.81 1.35 43.03
N ASN A 704 17.29 0.88 41.88
CA ASN A 704 16.86 1.31 40.56
C ASN A 704 15.98 0.24 39.88
N TRP A 705 15.32 0.63 38.80
CA TRP A 705 14.49 -0.27 37.99
C TRP A 705 15.34 -1.09 37.03
N HIS A 706 15.02 -2.39 36.98
CA HIS A 706 15.63 -3.37 36.08
C HIS A 706 14.56 -4.17 35.34
N LEU A 707 14.86 -4.58 34.11
CA LEU A 707 14.03 -5.47 33.30
C LEU A 707 14.73 -6.80 33.08
N LEU A 708 14.08 -7.88 33.51
CA LEU A 708 14.50 -9.24 33.21
C LEU A 708 13.59 -9.83 32.14
N VAL A 709 14.17 -10.42 31.11
CA VAL A 709 13.48 -11.27 30.14
C VAL A 709 14.19 -12.61 30.11
N PHE A 710 13.45 -13.71 30.25
CA PHE A 710 14.06 -15.03 30.35
C PHE A 710 13.13 -16.12 29.83
N GLY A 711 13.68 -17.17 29.24
CA GLY A 711 12.90 -18.23 28.63
C GLY A 711 13.70 -19.50 28.39
N TYR A 712 12.98 -20.59 28.10
CA TYR A 712 13.56 -21.91 27.88
C TYR A 712 12.92 -22.58 26.66
N ASN A 713 13.75 -23.24 25.85
CA ASN A 713 13.34 -24.10 24.76
C ASN A 713 14.03 -25.46 24.88
N ALA A 714 13.29 -26.47 25.35
CA ALA A 714 13.79 -27.82 25.54
C ALA A 714 14.18 -28.53 24.24
N ALA A 715 13.51 -28.19 23.12
CA ALA A 715 13.77 -28.83 21.84
C ALA A 715 15.16 -28.47 21.29
N THR A 716 15.63 -27.26 21.58
CA THR A 716 16.97 -26.78 21.19
C THR A 716 17.97 -26.86 22.35
N GLY A 717 17.52 -27.14 23.57
CA GLY A 717 18.36 -27.13 24.78
C GLY A 717 18.91 -25.75 25.08
N THR A 718 18.13 -24.70 24.85
CA THR A 718 18.56 -23.30 25.02
C THR A 718 17.78 -22.61 26.13
N VAL A 719 18.51 -21.89 26.98
CA VAL A 719 17.96 -20.90 27.92
C VAL A 719 18.45 -19.54 27.47
N LEU A 720 17.54 -18.60 27.39
CA LEU A 720 17.82 -17.23 26.99
C LEU A 720 17.44 -16.33 28.16
N VAL A 721 18.32 -15.40 28.49
CA VAL A 721 18.18 -14.46 29.61
C VAL A 721 18.62 -13.08 29.15
N SER A 722 17.99 -12.03 29.64
CA SER A 722 18.33 -10.65 29.32
C SER A 722 18.09 -9.79 30.54
N GLN A 723 19.11 -9.05 30.94
CA GLN A 723 19.02 -8.03 31.98
C GLN A 723 19.27 -6.69 31.32
N ASP A 724 18.30 -5.79 31.44
CA ASP A 724 18.38 -4.42 30.92
C ASP A 724 18.79 -4.35 29.43
N GLY A 725 18.20 -5.24 28.63
CA GLY A 725 18.46 -5.38 27.19
C GLY A 725 19.75 -6.15 26.83
N ALA A 726 20.62 -6.43 27.80
CA ALA A 726 21.81 -7.25 27.58
C ALA A 726 21.45 -8.75 27.63
N SER A 727 21.34 -9.37 26.45
CA SER A 727 20.97 -10.79 26.32
C SER A 727 22.16 -11.74 26.44
N GLY A 728 21.99 -12.83 27.18
CA GLY A 728 22.83 -14.02 27.21
C GLY A 728 22.06 -15.25 26.74
N LEU A 729 22.77 -16.16 26.05
CA LEU A 729 22.24 -17.45 25.60
C LEU A 729 23.09 -18.57 26.19
N VAL A 730 22.44 -19.51 26.89
CA VAL A 730 23.06 -20.74 27.37
C VAL A 730 22.50 -21.91 26.57
N SER A 731 23.39 -22.65 25.91
CA SER A 731 23.05 -23.80 25.07
C SER A 731 23.50 -25.12 25.72
N GLY A 732 22.96 -26.24 25.25
CA GLY A 732 23.32 -27.58 25.76
C GLY A 732 22.64 -27.93 27.08
N VAL A 733 21.54 -27.25 27.41
CA VAL A 733 20.76 -27.52 28.61
C VAL A 733 19.97 -28.81 28.44
N SER A 734 20.22 -29.79 29.31
CA SER A 734 19.56 -31.10 29.30
C SER A 734 18.04 -30.97 29.41
N SER A 735 17.27 -31.72 28.62
CA SER A 735 15.81 -31.76 28.74
C SER A 735 15.32 -32.29 30.10
N THR A 736 16.17 -32.96 30.87
CA THR A 736 15.87 -33.44 32.23
C THR A 736 15.60 -32.32 33.23
N VAL A 737 15.98 -31.07 32.93
CA VAL A 737 15.71 -29.91 33.79
C VAL A 737 14.38 -29.21 33.50
N THR A 738 13.59 -29.73 32.56
CA THR A 738 12.27 -29.18 32.21
C THR A 738 11.33 -29.29 33.42
N PRO A 739 10.84 -28.18 34.00
CA PRO A 739 10.04 -28.19 35.23
C PRO A 739 8.58 -28.55 34.91
N THR A 740 8.23 -29.83 34.94
CA THR A 740 6.85 -30.31 34.70
C THR A 740 6.11 -30.61 35.99
N GLY A 741 4.77 -30.64 35.97
CA GLY A 741 3.96 -30.95 37.15
C GLY A 741 3.88 -29.82 38.19
N ILE A 742 4.28 -28.61 37.81
CA ILE A 742 4.17 -27.40 38.62
C ILE A 742 2.70 -27.09 38.94
N ILE A 743 2.44 -26.71 40.20
CA ILE A 743 1.09 -26.50 40.75
C ILE A 743 0.92 -25.12 41.40
N GLY A 744 1.96 -24.28 41.38
CA GLY A 744 1.93 -22.96 41.97
C GLY A 744 2.85 -22.00 41.22
N ASP A 745 2.44 -20.74 41.11
CA ASP A 745 3.17 -19.65 40.48
C ASP A 745 2.89 -18.37 41.30
N HIS A 746 3.97 -17.74 41.77
CA HIS A 746 3.92 -16.65 42.75
C HIS A 746 4.97 -15.59 42.47
N VAL A 747 4.63 -14.34 42.78
CA VAL A 747 5.54 -13.19 42.64
C VAL A 747 5.67 -12.49 43.98
N GLY A 748 6.92 -12.21 44.39
CA GLY A 748 7.25 -11.48 45.62
C GLY A 748 7.79 -12.33 46.79
N ALA A 749 7.93 -13.65 46.62
CA ALA A 749 8.62 -14.54 47.55
C ALA A 749 8.89 -15.91 46.91
N PHE A 750 9.76 -16.72 47.54
CA PHE A 750 9.70 -18.16 47.34
C PHE A 750 8.52 -18.69 48.14
N VAL A 751 7.58 -19.38 47.49
CA VAL A 751 6.36 -19.88 48.14
C VAL A 751 6.24 -21.39 47.98
N ASP A 752 6.31 -22.09 49.11
CA ASP A 752 6.06 -23.51 49.22
C ASP A 752 4.59 -23.77 49.57
N ILE A 753 3.78 -23.98 48.53
CA ILE A 753 2.34 -24.19 48.66
C ILE A 753 1.98 -25.50 49.36
N THR A 754 2.88 -26.48 49.35
CA THR A 754 2.61 -27.82 49.88
C THR A 754 2.63 -27.88 51.41
N VAL A 755 3.14 -26.84 52.07
CA VAL A 755 3.09 -26.68 53.54
C VAL A 755 2.13 -25.57 54.00
N GLY A 756 1.25 -25.11 53.10
CA GLY A 756 0.29 -24.04 53.37
C GLY A 756 0.88 -22.65 53.15
N ASN A 757 1.53 -22.44 52.00
CA ASN A 757 2.23 -21.19 51.63
C ASN A 757 3.37 -20.83 52.60
N GLY A 758 4.28 -21.76 52.86
CA GLY A 758 5.51 -21.45 53.60
C GLY A 758 6.42 -20.57 52.76
N THR A 759 6.88 -19.43 53.29
CA THR A 759 7.73 -18.49 52.54
C THR A 759 9.15 -18.39 53.09
N THR A 760 10.09 -18.10 52.19
CA THR A 760 11.49 -17.71 52.48
C THR A 760 11.97 -16.80 51.35
N TRP A 761 13.17 -16.21 51.50
CA TRP A 761 13.80 -15.35 50.48
C TRP A 761 12.85 -14.24 50.03
N ASN A 762 12.18 -13.61 50.98
CA ASN A 762 11.09 -12.68 50.69
C ASN A 762 11.61 -11.48 49.87
N PHE A 763 10.74 -10.94 49.01
CA PHE A 763 11.04 -9.74 48.23
C PHE A 763 10.57 -8.48 48.93
N LYS A 764 11.36 -7.40 48.81
CA LYS A 764 11.01 -6.06 49.24
C LYS A 764 11.37 -5.09 48.13
N GLY A 765 10.38 -4.41 47.57
CA GLY A 765 10.55 -3.60 46.38
C GLY A 765 9.29 -3.44 45.56
N ASP A 766 9.45 -2.91 44.37
CA ASP A 766 8.38 -2.59 43.44
C ASP A 766 8.45 -3.50 42.21
N ILE A 767 7.30 -3.82 41.62
CA ILE A 767 7.19 -4.60 40.37
C ILE A 767 6.17 -3.89 39.48
N SER A 768 6.58 -3.58 38.25
CA SER A 768 5.75 -2.79 37.33
C SER A 768 4.97 -3.61 36.33
N PHE A 769 5.42 -4.81 35.96
CA PHE A 769 4.59 -5.74 35.17
C PHE A 769 5.16 -7.16 35.19
N ILE A 770 4.31 -8.11 34.81
CA ILE A 770 4.69 -9.50 34.52
C ILE A 770 4.00 -9.93 33.23
N ALA A 771 4.76 -10.40 32.26
CA ALA A 771 4.25 -10.91 30.98
C ALA A 771 4.87 -12.26 30.62
N GLU A 772 4.12 -13.15 29.97
CA GLU A 772 4.65 -14.43 29.47
C GLU A 772 4.22 -14.67 28.02
N TRP A 773 5.10 -15.23 27.19
CA TRP A 773 4.82 -15.66 25.82
C TRP A 773 4.98 -17.18 25.70
N PRO A 774 4.15 -17.86 24.87
CA PRO A 774 4.26 -19.30 24.61
C PRO A 774 5.38 -19.65 23.61
N THR A 775 6.29 -18.72 23.34
CA THR A 775 7.40 -18.86 22.39
C THR A 775 8.69 -18.32 23.01
N LEU A 776 9.84 -18.71 22.45
CA LEU A 776 11.13 -18.14 22.83
C LEU A 776 11.35 -16.83 22.07
N LEU A 777 11.46 -15.69 22.77
CA LEU A 777 11.77 -14.41 22.13
C LEU A 777 13.22 -14.37 21.64
N SER A 778 13.44 -13.73 20.49
CA SER A 778 14.78 -13.49 19.94
C SER A 778 15.49 -12.33 20.66
N SER A 779 16.83 -12.26 20.56
CA SER A 779 17.61 -11.13 21.09
C SER A 779 17.17 -9.77 20.55
N ALA A 780 16.74 -9.70 19.28
CA ALA A 780 16.21 -8.48 18.69
C ALA A 780 14.89 -8.05 19.36
N GLN A 781 13.95 -8.98 19.56
CA GLN A 781 12.68 -8.71 20.23
C GLN A 781 12.87 -8.23 21.67
N MET A 782 13.82 -8.83 22.39
CA MET A 782 14.15 -8.37 23.75
C MET A 782 14.77 -6.97 23.79
N GLY A 783 15.65 -6.64 22.82
CA GLY A 783 16.21 -5.30 22.70
C GLY A 783 15.14 -4.25 22.41
N GLN A 784 14.15 -4.59 21.58
CA GLN A 784 12.99 -3.71 21.33
C GLN A 784 12.12 -3.55 22.57
N LEU A 785 11.83 -4.64 23.30
CA LEU A 785 11.10 -4.60 24.56
C LEU A 785 11.80 -3.72 25.61
N TYR A 786 13.11 -3.86 25.75
CA TYR A 786 13.90 -3.01 26.66
C TYR A 786 13.86 -1.54 26.24
N SER A 787 14.00 -1.24 24.95
CA SER A 787 13.95 0.13 24.44
C SER A 787 12.59 0.79 24.68
N ALA A 788 11.49 0.05 24.47
CA ALA A 788 10.13 0.48 24.76
C ALA A 788 9.92 0.71 26.25
N TRP A 789 10.32 -0.25 27.10
CA TRP A 789 10.22 -0.13 28.54
C TRP A 789 11.04 1.05 29.10
N LYS A 790 12.34 1.10 28.79
CA LYS A 790 13.28 2.00 29.45
C LYS A 790 13.05 3.46 29.08
N ALA A 791 12.89 3.74 27.79
CA ALA A 791 12.92 5.09 27.26
C ALA A 791 11.78 5.38 26.26
N ALA A 792 10.71 4.57 26.23
CA ALA A 792 9.64 4.69 25.24
C ALA A 792 10.16 4.79 23.78
N CYS A 793 11.21 4.00 23.49
CA CYS A 793 11.95 4.00 22.23
C CYS A 793 12.51 5.37 21.82
N SER A 794 12.88 6.25 22.76
CA SER A 794 13.60 7.48 22.45
C SER A 794 14.93 7.16 21.75
N GLY A 795 15.33 8.01 20.81
CA GLY A 795 16.54 7.89 20.02
C GLY A 795 16.38 7.14 18.70
N GLU A 796 15.18 6.65 18.35
CA GLU A 796 14.93 6.06 17.04
C GLU A 796 14.72 7.13 15.95
N SER A 797 14.97 6.77 14.69
CA SER A 797 14.71 7.66 13.55
C SER A 797 13.21 7.72 13.23
N THR A 798 12.77 8.74 12.49
CA THR A 798 11.36 8.89 12.11
C THR A 798 10.83 7.74 11.27
N ASP A 799 11.65 7.13 10.40
CA ASP A 799 11.24 5.95 9.63
C ASP A 799 11.04 4.72 10.52
N ALA A 800 11.91 4.52 11.53
CA ALA A 800 11.75 3.46 12.52
C ALA A 800 10.49 3.67 13.37
N ARG A 801 10.24 4.91 13.82
CA ARG A 801 9.02 5.29 14.55
C ARG A 801 7.76 5.08 13.71
N TYR A 802 7.77 5.48 12.44
CA TYR A 802 6.65 5.32 11.51
C TYR A 802 6.31 3.83 11.31
N ALA A 803 7.33 3.00 11.05
CA ALA A 803 7.16 1.55 10.92
C ALA A 803 6.65 0.90 12.22
N ARG A 804 7.11 1.38 13.38
CA ARG A 804 6.68 0.90 14.69
C ARG A 804 5.20 1.20 14.94
N ILE A 805 4.74 2.42 14.66
CA ILE A 805 3.33 2.80 14.83
C ILE A 805 2.45 1.95 13.92
N LEU A 806 2.84 1.73 12.65
CA LEU A 806 2.10 0.82 11.77
C LEU A 806 2.00 -0.59 12.35
N ARG A 807 3.08 -1.14 12.89
CA ARG A 807 3.05 -2.45 13.55
C ARG A 807 2.14 -2.44 14.79
N TYR A 808 2.20 -1.40 15.63
CA TYR A 808 1.35 -1.29 16.82
C TYR A 808 -0.13 -1.19 16.46
N ALA A 809 -0.47 -0.53 15.36
CA ALA A 809 -1.81 -0.51 14.79
C ALA A 809 -2.24 -1.85 14.13
N GLY A 810 -1.38 -2.87 14.17
CA GLY A 810 -1.62 -4.17 13.54
C GLY A 810 -1.55 -4.14 12.03
N TYR A 811 -0.96 -3.12 11.40
CA TYR A 811 -0.85 -3.01 9.94
C TYR A 811 0.22 -3.96 9.39
N SER A 812 -0.17 -4.81 8.43
CA SER A 812 0.74 -5.69 7.68
C SER A 812 0.66 -5.49 6.17
N GLY A 813 -0.08 -4.47 5.74
CA GLY A 813 -0.16 -4.09 4.34
C GLY A 813 1.13 -3.48 3.78
N PRO A 814 1.17 -3.21 2.46
CA PRO A 814 2.38 -2.79 1.79
C PRO A 814 2.74 -1.33 2.12
N THR A 815 4.01 -1.11 2.41
CA THR A 815 4.56 0.20 2.73
C THR A 815 5.62 0.64 1.73
N ASN A 816 5.90 1.95 1.72
CA ASN A 816 7.08 2.55 1.12
C ASN A 816 7.59 3.64 2.08
N ILE A 817 8.51 3.28 2.97
CA ILE A 817 9.02 4.17 4.01
C ILE A 817 10.45 4.56 3.63
N GLN A 818 10.64 5.84 3.28
CA GLN A 818 11.98 6.39 3.07
C GLN A 818 12.71 6.55 4.39
N THR A 819 14.04 6.49 4.36
CA THR A 819 14.89 6.78 5.53
C THR A 819 14.63 8.21 6.02
N GLY A 820 14.32 8.35 7.30
CA GLY A 820 14.10 9.63 7.96
C GLY A 820 15.40 10.42 8.13
N LEU A 821 15.31 11.74 8.12
CA LEU A 821 16.45 12.61 8.41
C LEU A 821 16.48 13.06 9.88
N THR A 822 15.35 13.05 10.60
CA THR A 822 15.39 13.06 12.06
C THR A 822 15.84 11.67 12.51
N THR A 823 17.12 11.55 12.88
CA THR A 823 17.72 10.29 13.33
C THR A 823 17.51 10.02 14.82
N SER A 824 17.08 11.03 15.59
CA SER A 824 16.89 10.92 17.03
C SER A 824 15.57 11.57 17.47
N MET A 825 14.50 10.78 17.49
CA MET A 825 13.22 11.19 18.05
C MET A 825 13.21 11.11 19.58
N GLY A 826 12.43 11.98 20.23
CA GLY A 826 12.15 11.86 21.65
C GLY A 826 11.30 10.63 21.98
N PRO A 827 10.95 10.44 23.27
CA PRO A 827 10.12 9.35 23.73
C PRO A 827 8.76 9.29 23.00
N ALA A 828 8.24 8.09 22.70
CA ALA A 828 6.86 7.91 22.21
C ALA A 828 5.83 7.80 23.34
N SER A 829 6.09 8.40 24.49
CA SER A 829 5.12 8.42 25.58
C SER A 829 3.81 9.11 25.19
N ASN A 830 3.81 9.92 24.12
CA ASN A 830 2.66 10.64 23.62
C ASN A 830 1.70 9.79 22.77
N ILE A 831 2.09 8.61 22.27
CA ILE A 831 1.24 7.83 21.34
C ILE A 831 0.05 7.15 22.03
N ALA A 832 0.14 6.94 23.35
CA ALA A 832 -0.89 6.22 24.11
C ALA A 832 -2.24 6.93 24.03
N GLY A 833 -3.28 6.21 23.62
CA GLY A 833 -4.64 6.72 23.46
C GLY A 833 -4.87 7.60 22.23
N GLN A 834 -3.88 7.74 21.33
CA GLN A 834 -4.08 8.34 20.02
C GLN A 834 -4.47 7.29 18.99
N ASP A 835 -5.21 7.68 17.96
CA ASP A 835 -5.37 6.86 16.77
C ASP A 835 -4.05 6.81 15.98
N ALA A 836 -3.87 5.73 15.22
CA ALA A 836 -2.61 5.51 14.51
C ALA A 836 -2.30 6.60 13.48
N VAL A 837 -3.29 7.19 12.81
CA VAL A 837 -3.04 8.25 11.81
C VAL A 837 -2.57 9.53 12.47
N SER A 838 -3.14 9.91 13.62
CA SER A 838 -2.66 11.06 14.42
C SER A 838 -1.22 10.87 14.88
N ALA A 839 -0.87 9.67 15.37
CA ALA A 839 0.51 9.37 15.76
C ALA A 839 1.47 9.41 14.55
N LEU A 840 1.08 8.87 13.39
CA LEU A 840 1.87 8.94 12.15
C LEU A 840 2.03 10.39 11.66
N ASN A 841 0.99 11.22 11.78
CA ASN A 841 1.05 12.65 11.46
C ASN A 841 2.10 13.36 12.32
N ALA A 842 2.17 13.09 13.63
CA ALA A 842 3.16 13.70 14.52
C ALA A 842 4.62 13.35 14.12
N VAL A 843 4.85 12.13 13.63
CA VAL A 843 6.16 11.72 13.08
C VAL A 843 6.50 12.52 11.83
N VAL A 844 5.54 12.69 10.91
CA VAL A 844 5.73 13.44 9.66
C VAL A 844 5.93 14.92 9.92
N GLU A 845 5.22 15.50 10.90
CA GLU A 845 5.40 16.88 11.33
C GLU A 845 6.80 17.09 11.94
N THR A 846 7.29 16.12 12.72
CA THR A 846 8.67 16.14 13.25
C THR A 846 9.72 16.07 12.14
N GLU A 847 9.52 15.19 11.16
CA GLU A 847 10.41 15.07 10.00
C GLU A 847 10.34 16.29 9.07
N ALA A 848 9.29 17.12 9.13
CA ALA A 848 8.93 18.07 8.08
C ALA A 848 8.86 17.41 6.67
N GLY A 849 8.42 16.15 6.65
CA GLY A 849 8.31 15.30 5.46
C GLY A 849 6.90 15.29 4.87
N ASN A 850 6.53 14.17 4.26
CA ASN A 850 5.17 13.92 3.79
C ASN A 850 4.78 12.46 3.99
N HIS A 851 3.48 12.17 4.07
CA HIS A 851 2.97 10.80 3.98
C HIS A 851 1.67 10.76 3.18
N PHE A 852 1.29 9.60 2.65
CA PHE A 852 0.00 9.40 1.98
C PHE A 852 -0.19 7.91 1.68
N VAL A 853 -1.41 7.48 1.41
CA VAL A 853 -1.64 6.20 0.73
C VAL A 853 -1.56 6.43 -0.77
N GLY A 854 -0.67 5.71 -1.46
CA GLY A 854 -0.47 5.77 -2.91
C GLY A 854 -1.70 5.33 -3.70
N LYS A 855 -1.75 5.64 -5.00
CA LYS A 855 -2.86 5.20 -5.87
C LYS A 855 -2.97 3.66 -5.99
N ASP A 856 -1.93 2.94 -5.60
CA ASP A 856 -1.85 1.49 -5.53
C ASP A 856 -2.22 0.90 -4.16
N GLY A 857 -2.64 1.74 -3.19
CA GLY A 857 -3.05 1.32 -1.84
C GLY A 857 -1.90 1.24 -0.82
N ARG A 858 -0.67 1.62 -1.18
CA ARG A 858 0.50 1.57 -0.27
C ARG A 858 0.60 2.75 0.66
N VAL A 859 0.84 2.49 1.95
CA VAL A 859 1.20 3.55 2.90
C VAL A 859 2.62 4.03 2.60
N THR A 860 2.77 5.30 2.24
CA THR A 860 4.03 5.91 1.83
C THR A 860 4.45 6.98 2.83
N PHE A 861 5.69 6.90 3.31
CA PHE A 861 6.37 7.95 4.08
C PHE A 861 7.54 8.48 3.26
N VAL A 862 7.57 9.79 3.08
CA VAL A 862 8.53 10.52 2.27
C VAL A 862 9.31 11.45 3.18
N SER A 863 10.63 11.30 3.21
CA SER A 863 11.47 12.16 4.04
C SER A 863 11.58 13.55 3.44
N ARG A 864 11.97 14.52 4.26
CA ARG A 864 11.99 15.93 3.86
C ARG A 864 12.91 16.22 2.66
N SER A 865 13.97 15.41 2.50
CA SER A 865 14.93 15.55 1.40
C SER A 865 14.30 15.35 0.03
N ALA A 866 13.33 14.45 -0.10
CA ALA A 866 12.66 14.20 -1.37
C ALA A 866 11.90 15.44 -1.88
N ARG A 867 11.47 16.31 -0.96
CA ARG A 867 10.83 17.58 -1.30
C ARG A 867 11.87 18.68 -1.51
N TYR A 868 12.79 18.88 -0.57
CA TYR A 868 13.70 20.02 -0.61
C TYR A 868 14.82 19.90 -1.64
N ASN A 869 15.24 18.68 -1.98
CA ASN A 869 16.24 18.45 -3.02
C ASN A 869 15.63 18.31 -4.42
N ALA A 870 14.30 18.36 -4.56
CA ALA A 870 13.62 18.31 -5.84
C ALA A 870 13.68 19.67 -6.56
N ILE A 871 14.78 19.89 -7.28
CA ILE A 871 15.05 21.11 -8.05
C ILE A 871 14.53 21.07 -9.50
N THR A 872 14.27 19.87 -10.03
CA THR A 872 13.80 19.68 -11.41
C THR A 872 12.31 19.37 -11.41
N PRO A 873 11.48 20.15 -12.14
CA PRO A 873 10.06 19.83 -12.28
C PRO A 873 9.88 18.52 -13.06
N GLN A 874 9.08 17.60 -12.52
CA GLN A 874 8.67 16.36 -13.18
C GLN A 874 7.73 16.65 -14.37
N ILE A 875 6.93 17.71 -14.26
CA ILE A 875 5.95 18.10 -15.27
C ILE A 875 5.87 19.63 -15.39
N VAL A 876 5.70 20.12 -16.62
CA VAL A 876 5.52 21.54 -16.92
C VAL A 876 4.15 21.75 -17.54
N PHE A 877 3.32 22.57 -16.89
CA PHE A 877 2.01 23.00 -17.38
C PHE A 877 2.13 24.37 -18.04
N GLY A 878 1.47 24.58 -19.17
CA GLY A 878 1.57 25.85 -19.91
C GLY A 878 0.96 25.80 -21.31
N GLU A 879 0.87 26.97 -21.94
CA GLU A 879 0.19 27.13 -23.24
C GLU A 879 1.06 26.78 -24.46
N ARG A 880 2.37 26.52 -24.28
CA ARG A 880 3.31 26.25 -25.39
C ARG A 880 3.62 24.76 -25.53
N THR A 881 2.74 24.04 -26.22
CA THR A 881 2.92 22.61 -26.53
C THR A 881 4.16 22.34 -27.39
N ASP A 882 4.63 23.32 -28.17
CA ASP A 882 5.86 23.25 -28.95
C ASP A 882 7.14 23.14 -28.10
N LEU A 883 7.06 23.52 -26.82
CA LEU A 883 8.13 23.37 -25.83
C LEU A 883 7.93 22.15 -24.92
N GLY A 884 6.95 21.30 -25.20
CA GLY A 884 6.61 20.14 -24.37
C GLY A 884 5.79 20.50 -23.11
N GLU A 885 5.16 21.67 -23.06
CA GLU A 885 4.25 22.05 -21.97
C GLU A 885 2.89 21.35 -22.12
N TRP A 886 2.31 20.92 -20.99
CA TRP A 886 0.96 20.35 -20.93
C TRP A 886 -0.09 21.45 -20.73
N PRO A 887 -1.01 21.64 -21.69
CA PRO A 887 -1.99 22.72 -21.60
C PRO A 887 -3.10 22.36 -20.61
N TYR A 888 -3.57 23.38 -19.89
CA TYR A 888 -4.70 23.31 -18.98
C TYR A 888 -5.95 23.95 -19.58
N GLU A 889 -7.11 23.52 -19.11
CA GLU A 889 -8.42 24.11 -19.41
C GLU A 889 -8.63 25.39 -18.60
N ASP A 890 -8.35 25.33 -17.30
CA ASP A 890 -8.46 26.45 -16.36
C ASP A 890 -7.29 26.43 -15.35
N ILE A 891 -6.87 27.62 -14.92
CA ILE A 891 -5.94 27.79 -13.81
C ILE A 891 -6.40 28.91 -12.88
N ARG A 892 -6.21 28.70 -11.58
CA ARG A 892 -6.61 29.65 -10.54
C ARG A 892 -5.42 30.05 -9.66
N PRO A 893 -4.57 30.98 -10.13
CA PRO A 893 -3.52 31.53 -9.30
C PRO A 893 -4.12 32.35 -8.15
N ASP A 894 -3.61 32.15 -6.94
CA ASP A 894 -4.05 32.86 -5.73
C ASP A 894 -2.84 33.45 -4.99
N TYR A 895 -2.99 34.68 -4.49
CA TYR A 895 -1.94 35.42 -3.78
C TYR A 895 -2.55 36.11 -2.56
N ASP A 896 -2.59 35.39 -1.44
CA ASP A 896 -3.32 35.78 -0.24
C ASP A 896 -2.45 35.71 1.04
N SER A 897 -2.91 36.35 2.12
CA SER A 897 -2.19 36.43 3.39
C SER A 897 -2.48 35.29 4.38
N THR A 898 -3.35 34.35 4.05
CA THR A 898 -3.89 33.32 4.97
C THR A 898 -2.78 32.43 5.54
N ARG A 899 -1.73 32.19 4.75
CA ARG A 899 -0.61 31.31 5.11
C ARG A 899 0.68 32.06 5.44
N LEU A 900 0.56 33.34 5.77
CA LEU A 900 1.67 34.15 6.23
C LEU A 900 2.00 33.81 7.70
N GLY A 901 3.27 33.54 7.99
CA GLY A 901 3.79 33.27 9.33
C GLY A 901 5.14 33.98 9.52
N ASN A 902 5.13 35.08 10.26
CA ASN A 902 6.32 35.92 10.50
C ASN A 902 6.74 35.99 11.98
N LYS A 903 6.01 35.25 12.84
CA LYS A 903 6.38 34.95 14.24
C LYS A 903 6.23 33.45 14.47
N VAL A 904 7.30 32.70 14.29
CA VAL A 904 7.32 31.24 14.40
C VAL A 904 7.70 30.79 15.80
N GLN A 905 6.99 29.79 16.31
CA GLN A 905 7.30 29.08 17.54
C GLN A 905 7.33 27.57 17.28
N VAL A 906 8.42 26.91 17.63
CA VAL A 906 8.54 25.44 17.60
C VAL A 906 8.75 24.94 19.02
N THR A 907 7.84 24.11 19.51
CA THR A 907 7.94 23.48 20.83
C THR A 907 8.57 22.09 20.68
N GLN A 908 9.63 21.83 21.43
CA GLN A 908 10.19 20.49 21.54
C GLN A 908 9.32 19.67 22.49
N GLU A 909 8.73 18.59 21.98
CA GLU A 909 7.72 17.81 22.72
C GLU A 909 8.27 17.19 24.01
N SER A 910 9.50 16.67 23.97
CA SER A 910 10.13 15.96 25.09
C SER A 910 10.50 16.85 26.28
N THR A 911 10.77 18.13 26.05
CA THR A 911 11.24 19.08 27.09
C THR A 911 10.25 20.22 27.37
N GLY A 912 9.30 20.46 26.47
CA GLY A 912 8.43 21.64 26.47
C GLY A 912 9.15 22.94 26.12
N GLN A 913 10.44 22.91 25.76
CA GLN A 913 11.20 24.10 25.38
C GLN A 913 10.66 24.70 24.08
N VAL A 914 10.47 26.02 24.06
CA VAL A 914 10.00 26.75 22.87
C VAL A 914 11.16 27.49 22.20
N PHE A 915 11.29 27.28 20.90
CA PHE A 915 12.25 27.91 19.99
C PHE A 915 11.55 28.95 19.13
N TYR A 916 12.20 30.09 18.91
CA TYR A 916 11.56 31.26 18.28
C TYR A 916 12.32 31.70 17.03
N ALA A 917 11.58 32.13 16.01
CA ALA A 917 12.11 32.85 14.85
C ALA A 917 11.12 33.93 14.40
N GLN A 918 11.58 35.15 14.11
CA GLN A 918 10.71 36.24 13.65
C GLN A 918 11.39 37.18 12.66
N ASP A 919 10.60 37.82 11.80
CA ASP A 919 11.07 38.80 10.81
C ASP A 919 10.41 40.16 11.04
N ASN A 920 11.17 41.12 11.58
CA ASN A 920 10.64 42.43 11.95
C ASN A 920 10.17 43.25 10.73
N ALA A 921 10.81 43.10 9.57
CA ALA A 921 10.41 43.82 8.37
C ALA A 921 9.06 43.31 7.85
N SER A 922 8.89 41.99 7.79
CA SER A 922 7.61 41.34 7.48
C SER A 922 6.52 41.71 8.48
N ILE A 923 6.84 41.79 9.78
CA ILE A 923 5.87 42.20 10.80
C ILE A 923 5.40 43.64 10.59
N LEU A 924 6.28 44.54 10.17
CA LEU A 924 5.91 45.91 9.81
C LEU A 924 5.03 45.94 8.56
N ASP A 925 5.35 45.14 7.55
CA ASP A 925 4.62 45.09 6.28
C ASP A 925 3.23 44.43 6.41
N PHE A 926 3.10 43.37 7.23
CA PHE A 926 1.95 42.47 7.23
C PHE A 926 1.30 42.18 8.59
N PHE A 927 1.73 42.89 9.64
CA PHE A 927 1.40 42.65 11.05
C PHE A 927 1.91 41.29 11.56
N GLY A 928 1.91 41.12 12.89
CA GLY A 928 2.33 39.86 13.51
C GLY A 928 1.37 38.71 13.17
N ARG A 929 1.91 37.67 12.53
CA ARG A 929 1.22 36.43 12.18
C ARG A 929 1.90 35.23 12.84
N PRO A 930 1.31 34.64 13.89
CA PRO A 930 1.90 33.51 14.57
C PRO A 930 1.79 32.22 13.74
N LEU A 931 2.84 31.42 13.75
CA LEU A 931 2.84 30.03 13.28
C LEU A 931 3.47 29.17 14.36
N THR A 932 2.74 28.17 14.84
CA THR A 932 3.17 27.30 15.95
C THR A 932 3.27 25.86 15.49
N ARG A 933 4.30 25.14 15.93
CA ARG A 933 4.48 23.70 15.72
C ARG A 933 5.03 23.02 16.96
N THR A 934 4.72 21.75 17.11
CA THR A 934 5.35 20.87 18.10
C THR A 934 6.07 19.77 17.33
N ILE A 935 7.32 19.50 17.67
CA ILE A 935 8.10 18.41 17.06
C ILE A 935 8.75 17.55 18.15
N ASN A 936 8.87 16.26 17.88
CA ASN A 936 9.43 15.29 18.81
C ASN A 936 10.87 14.90 18.47
N SER A 937 11.74 15.88 18.21
CA SER A 937 13.19 15.66 18.09
C SER A 937 13.86 15.74 19.45
N THR A 938 14.91 14.95 19.69
CA THR A 938 15.79 15.14 20.87
C THR A 938 16.75 16.31 20.69
N SER A 939 16.99 16.74 19.45
CA SER A 939 17.94 17.81 19.13
C SER A 939 17.29 19.19 19.25
N ALA A 940 17.79 19.98 20.18
CA ALA A 940 17.43 21.40 20.31
C ALA A 940 17.80 22.21 19.05
N LEU A 941 18.89 21.82 18.37
CA LEU A 941 19.32 22.47 17.12
C LEU A 941 18.30 22.23 16.01
N GLU A 942 17.80 20.99 15.87
CA GLU A 942 16.76 20.69 14.88
C GLU A 942 15.47 21.47 15.14
N CYS A 943 15.11 21.71 16.41
CA CYS A 943 13.97 22.56 16.77
C CYS A 943 14.17 24.03 16.38
N GLN A 944 15.36 24.57 16.61
CA GLN A 944 15.71 25.93 16.18
C GLN A 944 15.74 26.05 14.65
N ASP A 945 16.26 25.02 13.96
CA ASP A 945 16.29 24.95 12.51
C ASP A 945 14.88 24.93 11.92
N GLY A 946 14.00 24.09 12.48
CA GLY A 946 12.59 24.05 12.10
C GLY A 946 11.92 25.42 12.21
N ALA A 947 12.20 26.17 13.28
CA ALA A 947 11.61 27.49 13.51
C ALA A 947 11.98 28.49 12.41
N GLY A 948 13.25 28.60 12.05
CA GLY A 948 13.61 29.54 10.99
C GLY A 948 13.38 29.02 9.58
N TYR A 949 13.31 27.70 9.35
CA TYR A 949 12.81 27.16 8.08
C TYR A 949 11.38 27.65 7.81
N PHE A 950 10.47 27.45 8.76
CA PHE A 950 9.09 27.94 8.64
C PHE A 950 9.04 29.47 8.46
N LEU A 951 9.90 30.22 9.16
CA LEU A 951 9.99 31.67 8.97
C LEU A 951 10.43 32.01 7.54
N SER A 952 11.49 31.37 7.03
CA SER A 952 12.02 31.62 5.69
C SER A 952 10.94 31.42 4.62
N ARG A 953 10.12 30.37 4.79
CA ARG A 953 9.10 29.95 3.84
C ARG A 953 7.84 30.80 3.89
N TYR A 954 7.42 31.23 5.09
CA TYR A 954 6.12 31.85 5.32
C TYR A 954 6.18 33.33 5.74
N ARG A 955 7.37 33.94 5.84
CA ARG A 955 7.49 35.39 6.16
C ARG A 955 6.89 36.31 5.10
N ARG A 956 6.62 35.86 3.87
CA ARG A 956 5.99 36.64 2.80
C ARG A 956 4.94 35.78 2.07
N PRO A 957 3.87 36.38 1.52
CA PRO A 957 2.93 35.64 0.69
C PRO A 957 3.61 35.13 -0.59
N ALA A 958 3.22 33.94 -1.04
CA ALA A 958 3.73 33.30 -2.24
C ALA A 958 2.57 32.92 -3.16
N LEU A 959 2.80 32.95 -4.49
CA LEU A 959 1.78 32.62 -5.49
C LEU A 959 1.44 31.14 -5.43
N ARG A 960 0.19 30.81 -5.16
CA ARG A 960 -0.36 29.46 -5.06
C ARG A 960 -1.16 29.12 -6.30
N MET A 961 -1.25 27.83 -6.61
CA MET A 961 -2.13 27.33 -7.66
C MET A 961 -3.26 26.56 -7.00
N SER A 962 -4.37 27.27 -6.73
CA SER A 962 -5.54 26.74 -6.04
C SER A 962 -6.30 25.69 -6.85
N ALA A 963 -6.20 25.75 -8.17
CA ALA A 963 -6.69 24.74 -9.10
C ALA A 963 -5.94 24.81 -10.44
N ILE A 964 -5.56 23.66 -10.98
CA ILE A 964 -5.15 23.45 -12.37
C ILE A 964 -6.06 22.37 -12.93
N LYS A 965 -7.00 22.75 -13.80
CA LYS A 965 -7.97 21.82 -14.39
C LYS A 965 -7.47 21.37 -15.75
N LEU A 966 -7.33 20.06 -15.93
CA LEU A 966 -6.78 19.42 -17.13
C LEU A 966 -7.85 18.54 -17.79
N HIS A 967 -8.08 18.72 -19.09
CA HIS A 967 -9.07 17.96 -19.85
C HIS A 967 -8.41 16.77 -20.54
N VAL A 968 -8.37 15.63 -19.84
CA VAL A 968 -7.53 14.46 -20.21
C VAL A 968 -8.08 13.71 -21.42
N SER A 969 -9.40 13.60 -21.54
CA SER A 969 -10.08 13.02 -22.70
C SER A 969 -9.76 13.77 -24.00
N ALA A 970 -9.56 15.09 -23.95
CA ALA A 970 -9.26 15.91 -25.12
C ALA A 970 -7.81 15.78 -25.62
N ILE A 971 -6.87 15.34 -24.76
CA ILE A 971 -5.43 15.30 -25.06
C ILE A 971 -4.88 13.89 -24.76
N PRO A 972 -4.90 12.95 -25.73
CA PRO A 972 -4.42 11.57 -25.55
C PRO A 972 -3.09 11.41 -24.83
N ALA A 973 -2.10 12.21 -25.22
CA ALA A 973 -0.74 12.08 -24.69
C ALA A 973 -0.64 12.46 -23.20
N MET A 974 -1.66 13.13 -22.66
CA MET A 974 -1.71 13.57 -21.26
C MET A 974 -2.04 12.43 -20.30
N TRP A 975 -2.73 11.37 -20.74
CA TRP A 975 -3.03 10.20 -19.92
C TRP A 975 -1.80 9.62 -19.21
N PRO A 976 -0.75 9.15 -19.91
CA PRO A 976 0.40 8.55 -19.23
C PRO A 976 1.16 9.56 -18.36
N ALA A 977 1.14 10.85 -18.72
CA ALA A 977 1.78 11.91 -17.92
C ALA A 977 1.10 12.09 -16.56
N LEU A 978 -0.23 12.21 -16.54
CA LEU A 978 -1.00 12.39 -15.30
C LEU A 978 -1.18 11.11 -14.50
N LEU A 979 -1.29 9.95 -15.17
CA LEU A 979 -1.39 8.65 -14.50
C LEU A 979 -0.10 8.25 -13.77
N THR A 980 1.03 8.86 -14.12
CA THR A 980 2.33 8.67 -13.44
C THR A 980 2.56 9.70 -12.34
N LEU A 981 1.80 10.80 -12.33
CA LEU A 981 1.90 11.85 -11.32
C LEU A 981 1.42 11.32 -9.96
N GLU A 982 2.08 11.75 -8.89
CA GLU A 982 1.78 11.35 -7.52
C GLU A 982 1.89 12.56 -6.59
N LEU A 983 1.32 12.46 -5.40
CA LEU A 983 1.37 13.51 -4.37
C LEU A 983 2.82 13.86 -4.00
N GLY A 984 3.10 15.15 -3.82
CA GLY A 984 4.43 15.69 -3.51
C GLY A 984 5.34 15.89 -4.73
N ALA A 985 4.89 15.56 -5.95
CA ALA A 985 5.69 15.77 -7.17
C ALA A 985 5.94 17.27 -7.43
N ARG A 986 7.17 17.60 -7.85
CA ARG A 986 7.56 18.96 -8.30
C ARG A 986 6.99 19.22 -9.69
N ALA A 987 6.32 20.34 -9.88
CA ALA A 987 5.80 20.78 -11.17
C ALA A 987 6.13 22.26 -11.41
N ARG A 988 6.10 22.66 -12.68
CA ARG A 988 6.20 24.07 -13.10
C ARG A 988 4.90 24.48 -13.78
N VAL A 989 4.40 25.66 -13.45
CA VAL A 989 3.23 26.25 -14.09
C VAL A 989 3.65 27.53 -14.81
N MET A 990 3.32 27.58 -16.10
CA MET A 990 3.53 28.73 -16.98
C MET A 990 2.17 29.34 -17.33
N ARG A 991 2.04 30.65 -17.14
CA ARG A 991 0.90 31.45 -17.60
C ARG A 991 1.39 32.65 -18.37
N ARG A 992 0.83 32.91 -19.55
CA ARG A 992 1.25 34.03 -20.43
C ARG A 992 0.09 35.00 -20.68
N PRO A 993 -0.12 36.00 -19.82
CA PRO A 993 -1.12 37.04 -20.05
C PRO A 993 -0.79 37.88 -21.28
N ASN A 994 -1.80 38.36 -21.99
CA ASN A 994 -1.59 39.21 -23.15
C ASN A 994 -0.94 40.55 -22.75
N GLY A 995 0.18 40.90 -23.38
CA GLY A 995 0.90 42.16 -23.12
C GLY A 995 1.68 42.22 -21.81
N ALA A 996 1.85 41.09 -21.10
CA ALA A 996 2.63 41.03 -19.86
C ALA A 996 3.70 39.92 -19.92
N PRO A 997 4.76 39.98 -19.08
CA PRO A 997 5.73 38.90 -18.96
C PRO A 997 5.07 37.57 -18.52
N PRO A 998 5.62 36.42 -18.93
CA PRO A 998 5.16 35.12 -18.45
C PRO A 998 5.27 35.01 -16.92
N ILE A 999 4.21 34.51 -16.30
CA ILE A 999 4.21 34.08 -14.91
C ILE A 999 4.75 32.64 -14.89
N GLN A 1000 5.83 32.44 -14.14
CA GLN A 1000 6.39 31.11 -13.85
C GLN A 1000 6.25 30.85 -12.36
N ALA A 1001 5.62 29.74 -12.00
CA ALA A 1001 5.52 29.27 -10.62
C ALA A 1001 6.07 27.85 -10.52
N GLU A 1002 7.03 27.65 -9.62
CA GLU A 1002 7.45 26.31 -9.20
C GLU A 1002 6.54 25.85 -8.07
N VAL A 1003 5.98 24.65 -8.18
CA VAL A 1003 4.95 24.16 -7.26
C VAL A 1003 5.12 22.68 -6.91
N PHE A 1004 4.57 22.26 -5.76
CA PHE A 1004 4.38 20.85 -5.40
C PHE A 1004 2.92 20.46 -5.49
N VAL A 1005 2.62 19.28 -6.03
CA VAL A 1005 1.26 18.76 -6.11
C VAL A 1005 0.81 18.27 -4.73
N GLU A 1006 -0.19 18.93 -4.14
CA GLU A 1006 -0.72 18.58 -2.81
C GLU A 1006 -2.03 17.79 -2.88
N LYS A 1007 -2.80 17.97 -3.97
CA LYS A 1007 -4.05 17.26 -4.21
C LYS A 1007 -4.19 16.86 -5.67
N ILE A 1008 -4.75 15.66 -5.91
CA ILE A 1008 -5.11 15.15 -7.23
C ILE A 1008 -6.56 14.66 -7.15
N ASP A 1009 -7.44 15.29 -7.93
CA ASP A 1009 -8.83 14.89 -8.09
C ASP A 1009 -9.05 14.43 -9.54
N TRP A 1010 -9.63 13.25 -9.73
CA TRP A 1010 -10.07 12.74 -11.01
C TRP A 1010 -11.58 12.68 -11.08
N GLU A 1011 -12.11 13.04 -12.25
CA GLU A 1011 -13.53 12.93 -12.58
C GLU A 1011 -13.63 12.26 -13.95
N LEU A 1012 -14.37 11.15 -14.03
CA LEU A 1012 -14.65 10.44 -15.28
C LEU A 1012 -16.14 10.15 -15.36
N ASP A 1013 -16.70 10.15 -16.57
CA ASP A 1013 -18.11 9.80 -16.77
C ASP A 1013 -18.32 8.69 -17.82
N ASP A 1014 -19.56 8.24 -17.94
CA ASP A 1014 -20.00 7.26 -18.92
C ASP A 1014 -20.20 7.84 -20.33
N GLU A 1015 -19.89 9.12 -20.54
CA GLU A 1015 -19.85 9.80 -21.83
C GLU A 1015 -18.44 9.81 -22.47
N ASN A 1016 -17.43 9.29 -21.75
CA ASN A 1016 -16.00 9.29 -22.09
C ASN A 1016 -15.33 10.66 -21.99
N GLU A 1017 -15.79 11.50 -21.06
CA GLU A 1017 -15.08 12.70 -20.63
C GLU A 1017 -14.32 12.46 -19.33
N ALA A 1018 -13.11 13.02 -19.24
CA ALA A 1018 -12.26 12.88 -18.07
C ALA A 1018 -11.52 14.18 -17.76
N TRP A 1019 -11.56 14.58 -16.50
CA TRP A 1019 -10.82 15.70 -15.96
C TRP A 1019 -9.89 15.25 -14.83
N CYS A 1020 -8.75 15.93 -14.74
CA CYS A 1020 -7.87 15.87 -13.60
C CYS A 1020 -7.66 17.29 -13.07
N THR A 1021 -8.00 17.51 -11.81
CA THR A 1021 -7.80 18.80 -11.13
C THR A 1021 -6.70 18.66 -10.10
N LEU A 1022 -5.68 19.51 -10.20
CA LEU A 1022 -4.57 19.55 -9.26
C LEU A 1022 -4.69 20.78 -8.37
N GLN A 1023 -4.34 20.61 -7.09
CA GLN A 1023 -4.05 21.74 -6.20
C GLN A 1023 -2.56 21.70 -5.86
N CYS A 1024 -1.90 22.86 -5.91
CA CYS A 1024 -0.45 22.90 -5.73
C CYS A 1024 -0.01 24.01 -4.77
N SER A 1025 0.94 23.67 -3.91
CA SER A 1025 1.62 24.61 -3.04
C SER A 1025 2.85 25.20 -3.73
N PRO A 1026 3.29 26.44 -3.39
CA PRO A 1026 4.50 26.99 -3.97
C PRO A 1026 5.70 26.17 -3.49
N ALA A 1027 6.65 25.95 -4.37
CA ALA A 1027 7.80 25.13 -4.07
C ALA A 1027 8.99 26.00 -3.69
N ASP A 1028 9.83 25.49 -2.80
CA ASP A 1028 11.00 26.23 -2.39
C ASP A 1028 12.01 26.33 -3.54
N THR A 1029 12.62 27.50 -3.66
CA THR A 1029 13.65 27.80 -4.67
C THR A 1029 14.94 28.32 -4.03
N THR A 1030 14.95 28.46 -2.70
CA THR A 1030 16.12 28.90 -1.95
C THR A 1030 17.09 27.72 -1.83
N PRO A 1031 18.36 27.84 -2.26
CA PRO A 1031 19.37 26.83 -1.95
C PRO A 1031 19.74 26.89 -0.46
N TYR A 1032 19.63 25.77 0.25
CA TYR A 1032 19.74 25.68 1.71
C TYR A 1032 21.11 25.24 2.24
N GLY A 1033 22.11 25.07 1.38
CA GLY A 1033 23.46 24.71 1.82
C GLY A 1033 24.51 24.94 0.74
N MET A 1034 25.45 25.83 1.02
CA MET A 1034 26.74 25.91 0.34
C MET A 1034 27.79 25.51 1.38
N PHE A 1035 28.49 24.40 1.17
CA PHE A 1035 29.56 23.98 2.08
C PHE A 1035 30.78 24.88 1.90
N ALA A 1036 31.35 25.32 3.02
CA ALA A 1036 32.69 25.89 3.04
C ALA A 1036 33.65 24.90 2.38
N ALA A 1037 34.56 25.40 1.56
CA ALA A 1037 35.51 24.53 0.88
C ALA A 1037 36.50 24.01 1.91
N TRP A 1038 36.87 22.73 1.87
CA TRP A 1038 38.01 22.29 2.67
C TRP A 1038 39.28 22.99 2.17
N HIS A 1039 40.01 23.68 3.04
CA HIS A 1039 41.28 24.34 2.69
C HIS A 1039 42.32 24.37 3.82
N THR A 1040 43.58 24.49 3.42
CA THR A 1040 44.77 24.63 4.27
C THR A 1040 45.92 25.23 3.45
N THR A 1041 47.15 25.12 3.95
CA THR A 1041 48.38 25.53 3.26
C THR A 1041 49.41 24.40 3.21
N LEU A 1042 50.33 24.45 2.26
CA LEU A 1042 51.49 23.55 2.22
C LEU A 1042 52.45 23.82 3.39
N GLY A 1043 52.76 22.79 4.17
CA GLY A 1043 53.75 22.83 5.24
C GLY A 1043 55.20 22.90 4.73
N SER A 1044 55.45 22.46 3.50
CA SER A 1044 56.74 22.58 2.82
C SER A 1044 56.55 22.85 1.33
N ALA A 1045 57.52 23.49 0.68
CA ALA A 1045 57.49 23.70 -0.76
C ALA A 1045 57.46 22.35 -1.52
N ALA A 1046 56.72 22.29 -2.61
CA ALA A 1046 56.65 21.13 -3.50
C ALA A 1046 57.26 21.50 -4.85
N ALA A 1047 58.29 20.79 -5.31
CA ALA A 1047 58.85 20.98 -6.64
C ALA A 1047 58.00 20.27 -7.69
N SER A 1048 58.10 20.68 -8.96
CA SER A 1048 57.55 19.89 -10.07
C SER A 1048 58.06 18.44 -10.01
N GLY A 1049 57.16 17.47 -10.16
CA GLY A 1049 57.44 16.04 -10.00
C GLY A 1049 57.26 15.49 -8.59
N THR A 1050 56.72 16.26 -7.64
CA THR A 1050 56.47 15.81 -6.26
C THR A 1050 55.21 14.94 -6.18
N SER A 1051 55.33 13.72 -5.64
CA SER A 1051 54.21 12.78 -5.44
C SER A 1051 53.64 12.75 -4.02
N THR A 1052 54.32 13.40 -3.07
CA THR A 1052 53.86 13.50 -1.67
C THR A 1052 53.97 14.92 -1.19
N LEU A 1053 52.85 15.51 -0.82
CA LEU A 1053 52.75 16.87 -0.28
C LEU A 1053 52.72 16.81 1.25
N THR A 1054 53.33 17.79 1.90
CA THR A 1054 53.11 18.04 3.32
C THR A 1054 52.18 19.23 3.46
N VAL A 1055 51.01 19.03 4.08
CA VAL A 1055 50.04 20.08 4.38
C VAL A 1055 50.06 20.42 5.86
N ASN A 1056 49.77 21.67 6.19
CA ASN A 1056 49.52 22.12 7.56
C ASN A 1056 48.13 21.65 8.03
N ALA A 1057 47.84 21.84 9.32
CA ALA A 1057 46.49 21.66 9.86
C ALA A 1057 45.46 22.46 9.04
N SER A 1058 44.31 21.84 8.75
CA SER A 1058 43.11 22.57 8.33
C SER A 1058 42.46 23.25 9.55
N ALA A 1059 41.37 23.98 9.33
CA ALA A 1059 40.60 24.56 10.42
C ALA A 1059 40.02 23.50 11.39
N ASP A 1060 39.70 22.30 10.89
CA ASP A 1060 39.35 21.14 11.71
C ASP A 1060 40.61 20.30 11.98
N ASN A 1061 41.20 20.49 13.16
CA ASN A 1061 42.27 19.63 13.65
C ASN A 1061 41.81 18.62 14.70
N VAL A 1062 40.50 18.55 14.98
CA VAL A 1062 39.93 17.63 15.97
C VAL A 1062 39.75 16.26 15.34
N ASN A 1063 39.27 16.23 14.09
CA ASN A 1063 39.11 15.00 13.31
C ASN A 1063 40.40 14.65 12.56
N PRO A 1064 40.75 13.35 12.41
CA PRO A 1064 41.82 12.91 11.53
C PRO A 1064 41.61 13.40 10.10
N LEU A 1065 42.68 13.81 9.41
CA LEU A 1065 42.63 14.29 8.03
C LEU A 1065 42.05 13.25 7.07
N ALA A 1066 42.25 11.95 7.32
CA ALA A 1066 41.68 10.88 6.50
C ALA A 1066 40.15 10.80 6.55
N ALA A 1067 39.52 11.39 7.57
CA ALA A 1067 38.06 11.53 7.64
C ALA A 1067 37.56 12.78 6.88
N GLN A 1068 38.45 13.76 6.66
CA GLN A 1068 38.16 15.00 5.93
C GLN A 1068 38.43 14.86 4.43
N LEU A 1069 39.45 14.07 4.06
CA LEU A 1069 39.88 13.88 2.67
C LEU A 1069 39.88 12.41 2.23
N PRO A 1070 38.81 11.89 1.61
CA PRO A 1070 38.82 10.54 1.03
C PRO A 1070 39.80 10.39 -0.16
N VAL A 1071 40.23 9.16 -0.39
CA VAL A 1071 40.98 8.77 -1.59
C VAL A 1071 40.15 9.08 -2.85
N GLY A 1072 40.78 9.66 -3.87
CA GLY A 1072 40.15 10.06 -5.13
C GLY A 1072 39.67 11.51 -5.16
N GLN A 1073 39.69 12.23 -4.03
CA GLN A 1073 39.31 13.63 -4.00
C GLN A 1073 40.31 14.51 -4.75
N GLN A 1074 39.79 15.54 -5.40
CA GLN A 1074 40.58 16.53 -6.13
C GLN A 1074 40.82 17.77 -5.29
N LEU A 1075 42.05 18.24 -5.28
CA LEU A 1075 42.48 19.47 -4.62
C LEU A 1075 43.13 20.39 -5.65
N THR A 1076 42.93 21.69 -5.50
CA THR A 1076 43.66 22.71 -6.26
C THR A 1076 44.76 23.31 -5.38
N LEU A 1077 45.98 23.28 -5.90
CA LEU A 1077 47.13 23.96 -5.32
C LEU A 1077 47.22 25.37 -5.92
N ASP A 1078 47.44 26.38 -5.08
CA ASP A 1078 47.52 27.80 -5.43
C ASP A 1078 46.41 28.28 -6.40
N PRO A 1079 45.12 28.13 -6.03
CA PRO A 1079 44.00 28.57 -6.85
C PRO A 1079 44.15 30.05 -7.25
N GLY A 1080 43.81 30.38 -8.49
CA GLY A 1080 43.92 31.75 -9.04
C GLY A 1080 45.32 32.23 -9.42
N SER A 1081 46.38 31.47 -9.10
CA SER A 1081 47.74 31.81 -9.51
C SER A 1081 48.09 31.26 -10.90
N SER A 1082 49.16 31.76 -11.52
CA SER A 1082 49.75 31.15 -12.72
C SER A 1082 50.26 29.72 -12.47
N SER A 1083 50.56 29.40 -11.21
CA SER A 1083 51.01 28.09 -10.77
C SER A 1083 49.87 27.15 -10.41
N ALA A 1084 48.60 27.56 -10.53
CA ALA A 1084 47.46 26.73 -10.15
C ALA A 1084 47.46 25.37 -10.87
N GLU A 1085 47.28 24.28 -10.13
CA GLU A 1085 47.07 22.94 -10.68
C GLU A 1085 46.16 22.09 -9.80
N THR A 1086 45.43 21.16 -10.43
CA THR A 1086 44.55 20.22 -9.72
C THR A 1086 45.26 18.89 -9.57
N VAL A 1087 45.32 18.38 -8.34
CA VAL A 1087 45.91 17.10 -7.96
C VAL A 1087 44.85 16.19 -7.36
N THR A 1088 45.05 14.86 -7.46
CA THR A 1088 44.13 13.86 -6.90
C THR A 1088 44.80 13.12 -5.74
N VAL A 1089 44.10 12.99 -4.61
CA VAL A 1089 44.58 12.28 -3.42
C VAL A 1089 44.55 10.76 -3.68
N LEU A 1090 45.70 10.09 -3.51
CA LEU A 1090 45.83 8.64 -3.55
C LEU A 1090 45.79 8.01 -2.15
N ALA A 1091 46.39 8.68 -1.16
CA ALA A 1091 46.36 8.26 0.23
C ALA A 1091 46.63 9.44 1.17
N VAL A 1092 46.07 9.36 2.37
CA VAL A 1092 46.27 10.34 3.45
C VAL A 1092 47.07 9.70 4.58
N GLY A 1093 48.09 10.39 5.07
CA GLY A 1093 48.88 9.96 6.22
C GLY A 1093 48.03 9.88 7.50
N VAL A 1094 48.37 8.94 8.38
CA VAL A 1094 47.66 8.75 9.65
C VAL A 1094 47.82 10.00 10.52
N THR A 1095 46.70 10.53 11.02
CA THR A 1095 46.63 11.70 11.91
C THR A 1095 45.71 11.39 13.08
N SER A 1096 45.92 12.08 14.21
CA SER A 1096 45.07 12.01 15.40
C SER A 1096 44.54 13.40 15.74
N SER A 1097 43.60 13.49 16.68
CA SER A 1097 43.11 14.78 17.19
C SER A 1097 44.28 15.66 17.66
N GLY A 1098 44.25 16.94 17.26
CA GLY A 1098 45.30 17.93 17.50
C GLY A 1098 46.46 17.92 16.49
N TRP A 1099 46.30 17.32 15.31
CA TRP A 1099 47.37 17.26 14.30
C TRP A 1099 47.77 18.66 13.78
N THR A 1100 49.06 18.84 13.48
CA THR A 1100 49.64 20.13 13.01
C THR A 1100 50.10 20.09 11.56
N SER A 1101 50.43 18.91 11.05
CA SER A 1101 50.77 18.68 9.65
C SER A 1101 50.49 17.22 9.25
N ALA A 1102 50.33 16.97 7.96
CA ALA A 1102 50.06 15.63 7.43
C ALA A 1102 50.67 15.45 6.03
N ALA A 1103 50.95 14.20 5.67
CA ALA A 1103 51.39 13.83 4.33
C ALA A 1103 50.20 13.42 3.46
N LEU A 1104 50.13 13.97 2.24
CA LEU A 1104 49.19 13.59 1.19
C LEU A 1104 49.96 12.95 0.04
N THR A 1105 49.67 11.70 -0.27
CA THR A 1105 50.22 11.02 -1.45
C THR A 1105 49.28 11.26 -2.63
N LEU A 1106 49.83 11.66 -3.77
CA LEU A 1106 49.07 12.00 -4.97
C LEU A 1106 48.99 10.83 -5.95
N ALA A 1107 47.90 10.76 -6.72
CA ALA A 1107 47.71 9.75 -7.76
C ALA A 1107 48.62 9.99 -8.98
N ALA A 1108 49.01 11.26 -9.20
CA ALA A 1108 50.02 11.67 -10.16
C ALA A 1108 50.91 12.75 -9.54
N PRO A 1109 52.20 12.83 -9.87
CA PRO A 1109 53.07 13.88 -9.37
C PRO A 1109 52.61 15.26 -9.83
N THR A 1110 52.85 16.28 -9.00
CA THR A 1110 52.69 17.70 -9.35
C THR A 1110 53.40 18.03 -10.65
N THR A 1111 52.81 18.87 -11.49
CA THR A 1111 53.45 19.32 -12.75
C THR A 1111 54.15 20.65 -12.60
N LYS A 1112 53.76 21.43 -11.59
CA LYS A 1112 54.29 22.76 -11.28
C LYS A 1112 54.98 22.77 -9.91
N SER A 1113 55.73 23.83 -9.65
CA SER A 1113 56.35 24.05 -8.32
C SER A 1113 55.49 25.00 -7.49
N HIS A 1114 55.30 24.67 -6.22
CA HIS A 1114 54.48 25.38 -5.25
C HIS A 1114 55.31 25.76 -4.02
N ALA A 1115 55.11 26.98 -3.52
CA ALA A 1115 55.84 27.47 -2.36
C ALA A 1115 55.33 26.85 -1.05
N SER A 1116 56.15 26.87 0.01
CA SER A 1116 55.64 26.64 1.36
C SER A 1116 54.65 27.76 1.71
N GLY A 1117 53.53 27.42 2.33
CA GLY A 1117 52.43 28.34 2.58
C GLY A 1117 51.44 28.51 1.42
N ALA A 1118 51.67 27.86 0.26
CA ALA A 1118 50.72 27.81 -0.85
C ALA A 1118 49.35 27.29 -0.40
N VAL A 1119 48.28 27.92 -0.88
CA VAL A 1119 46.91 27.52 -0.52
C VAL A 1119 46.59 26.18 -1.19
N VAL A 1120 46.02 25.27 -0.42
CA VAL A 1120 45.51 23.98 -0.88
C VAL A 1120 44.05 23.94 -0.53
N CYS A 1121 43.16 23.82 -1.50
CA CYS A 1121 41.73 23.72 -1.25
C CYS A 1121 41.06 22.69 -2.16
N GLU A 1122 39.83 22.32 -1.85
CA GLU A 1122 38.97 21.66 -2.83
C GLU A 1122 38.78 22.51 -4.08
N VAL A 1123 38.42 21.86 -5.19
CA VAL A 1123 38.18 22.56 -6.45
C VAL A 1123 37.02 23.55 -6.28
N LEU A 1124 37.33 24.85 -6.42
CA LEU A 1124 36.36 25.92 -6.29
C LEU A 1124 35.48 26.06 -7.55
N PRO A 1125 34.24 26.56 -7.43
CA PRO A 1125 33.39 26.82 -8.59
C PRO A 1125 33.99 27.81 -9.58
N ALA A 1126 33.53 27.74 -10.83
CA ALA A 1126 34.01 28.61 -11.90
C ALA A 1126 33.87 30.09 -11.54
N GLY A 1127 34.97 30.84 -11.61
CA GLY A 1127 35.03 32.27 -11.28
C GLY A 1127 35.45 32.60 -9.85
N VAL A 1128 35.63 31.59 -8.98
CA VAL A 1128 36.13 31.76 -7.61
C VAL A 1128 37.58 31.28 -7.54
N THR A 1129 38.44 32.08 -6.93
CA THR A 1129 39.90 31.82 -6.87
C THR A 1129 40.46 31.82 -5.45
N ASP A 1130 39.66 32.21 -4.47
CA ASP A 1130 40.05 32.28 -3.06
C ASP A 1130 39.01 31.51 -2.22
N PRO A 1131 39.41 30.45 -1.51
CA PRO A 1131 38.49 29.66 -0.69
C PRO A 1131 37.90 30.47 0.48
N THR A 1132 38.58 31.51 0.98
CA THR A 1132 38.03 32.35 2.06
C THR A 1132 36.88 33.25 1.58
N THR A 1133 36.93 33.66 0.31
CA THR A 1133 35.83 34.39 -0.33
C THR A 1133 34.64 33.47 -0.58
N TRP A 1134 34.91 32.19 -0.93
CA TRP A 1134 33.88 31.15 -1.02
C TRP A 1134 33.24 30.91 0.35
N ASP A 1135 34.02 30.72 1.41
CA ASP A 1135 33.52 30.48 2.77
C ASP A 1135 32.66 31.63 3.31
N ALA A 1136 32.97 32.87 2.95
CA ALA A 1136 32.17 34.04 3.36
C ALA A 1136 30.74 34.04 2.78
N VAL A 1137 30.54 33.42 1.61
CA VAL A 1137 29.23 33.25 0.96
C VAL A 1137 28.67 31.84 1.08
N ALA A 1138 29.53 30.86 1.42
CA ALA A 1138 29.17 29.51 1.80
C ALA A 1138 28.64 29.54 3.23
N GLN A 1139 27.50 30.21 3.36
CA GLN A 1139 26.70 30.16 4.55
C GLN A 1139 25.82 28.93 4.38
N PHE A 1140 25.97 27.95 5.29
CA PHE A 1140 24.74 27.43 5.87
C PHE A 1140 23.96 28.68 6.28
N ASP A 1141 22.82 28.96 5.65
CA ASP A 1141 21.87 29.82 6.36
C ASP A 1141 21.75 29.16 7.73
N SER A 1142 22.01 29.92 8.80
CA SER A 1142 22.31 29.43 10.15
C SER A 1142 21.08 28.80 10.84
N ILE A 1143 20.21 28.21 10.03
CA ILE A 1143 18.87 27.75 10.32
C ILE A 1143 18.44 26.57 9.40
N ALA A 1144 19.35 25.95 8.64
CA ALA A 1144 18.98 24.84 7.75
C ALA A 1144 19.86 23.60 7.93
N PHE A 1145 19.46 22.76 8.90
CA PHE A 1145 19.80 21.35 9.10
C PHE A 1145 21.09 21.06 9.87
N ALA A 1146 20.97 20.91 11.19
CA ALA A 1146 21.80 20.01 11.96
C ALA A 1146 21.60 18.56 11.44
N TYR A 1147 22.68 18.01 10.86
CA TYR A 1147 22.83 16.57 10.58
C TYR A 1147 22.93 15.75 11.86
#